data_AF-U5D8C5-F1
#
_entry.id   AF-U5D8C5-F1
#
_cell.length_a   1.000
_cell.length_b   1.000
_cell.length_c   1.000
_cell.angle_alpha   90.00
_cell.angle_beta   90.00
_cell.angle_gamma   90.00
#
_symmetry.space_group_name_H-M   'P 1'
#
loop_
_entity.id
_entity.type
_entity.pdbx_description
1 polymer ?
#
loop_
_entity_poly.entity_id
_entity_poly.type
_entity_poly.pdbx_seq_one_letter_code
_entity_poly.pdbx_strand_id
1 'polypeptide(L)'
;MFADWMVADGTICPTLCRVDQTALLLSSWSPSLEKDDGHHNRFSRMAEGLALFQVDNRSEINLKAITVNANAWTDAGHAVNQVYDILYMMDRDDIAVGVGGEGGILFDGTILPNVGGYASIIEQGISTVAGCRYRQAIPPGLGGRLDIDTNYGVRKNFLPQGSRHYSPMRQPTAQEVMIDTISAGPTTVFIIGAHTNLAILLMSHPHLKRNIEHIFVMGGGIRSKNPTGCCPKTANSSCMPAQCGDHGNLFTGYTSNPYAEFNVFGDPFAAYQVFHSGIPITLVPLDATNTIPITKEFFMNYEEWQNTYEAQYCFQSLKFARDTWFNDAFFTSYFMWDSFTSGVAVSIMQNGHINSGENEFADMEYRNITIVTSNIPYGVHDGSNPFFDNRDIPKFNLQKDGVHSGHVQMGLLDPFCLVKNGKGSCKDAYTEEVTGREAVLVLVATKAKPNKDINSTLNREFFKSFLEVLNAPFQSGRFNFTTQFPFYKNVLYKPNLGAHNLGKPVILDMDMSAGDIVALIYLLKVPVEIIELKGILVSATGWANAATIDIIYDVLHMMGRDDIPVGLGDFFALGQANPSMSAVGECKYSQAVPYGSGGFLDSDTLFGLARDLPRSPRRYTAENSVLFGAPRNTDHPELRQPRASEVWQSIKNSLDGGSKVTVLVNGPMTNLANIFRSNKNATSVIEKIYFVGGQIIESDKERRGNVFSIPSNEYAEFNVFLDPMATKEVFESKLDITLVTLDVQTNVSSFSTILNKLELAKKKTPEAMFVRRLLSRLYHLQQKHRHYQHMDIFLGEILGAVALVDDPLLKATTQVKKITVMASGDVSTDGKMNIDGENGSLVNVLESLDPSAYYDHFTNLMTIQNQSAVISSFSEQKRLWSS
;
A
#
# COMPACT_ATOMS: atom_id res chain seq x y z
N MET A 1 -15.84 -68.68 12.03
CA MET A 1 -15.80 -67.86 10.80
C MET A 1 -14.51 -67.05 10.86
N PHE A 2 -13.29 -67.58 10.67
CA PHE A 2 -12.81 -68.55 9.65
C PHE A 2 -13.30 -68.15 8.26
N ALA A 3 -12.50 -67.94 7.22
CA ALA A 3 -11.05 -68.02 7.03
C ALA A 3 -10.74 -67.46 5.61
N ASP A 4 -9.45 -67.41 5.23
CA ASP A 4 -8.94 -67.74 3.88
C ASP A 4 -9.23 -66.77 2.69
N TRP A 5 -8.27 -66.33 1.85
CA TRP A 5 -7.00 -66.92 1.39
C TRP A 5 -5.98 -65.88 0.89
N MET A 6 -4.70 -66.23 1.02
CA MET A 6 -3.57 -65.72 0.23
C MET A 6 -3.47 -66.43 -1.14
N VAL A 7 -2.72 -65.81 -2.07
CA VAL A 7 -1.81 -66.38 -3.09
C VAL A 7 -2.10 -66.01 -4.56
N ALA A 8 -1.14 -65.26 -5.10
CA ALA A 8 -0.59 -65.20 -6.47
C ALA A 8 -1.52 -64.99 -7.68
N ASP A 9 -1.28 -63.89 -8.41
CA ASP A 9 -0.45 -64.04 -9.61
C ASP A 9 0.25 -62.72 -9.97
N GLY A 10 1.52 -62.83 -10.33
CA GLY A 10 2.34 -61.70 -10.74
C GLY A 10 1.99 -61.28 -12.16
N THR A 11 1.66 -60.00 -12.33
CA THR A 11 1.83 -59.33 -13.62
C THR A 11 2.11 -57.86 -13.39
N ILE A 12 3.22 -57.42 -13.95
CA ILE A 12 3.82 -56.09 -13.86
C ILE A 12 2.85 -55.04 -14.41
N CYS A 13 2.60 -53.98 -13.63
CA CYS A 13 2.06 -52.71 -14.13
C CYS A 13 2.58 -51.56 -13.24
N PRO A 14 3.61 -50.79 -13.66
CA PRO A 14 3.99 -49.56 -12.99
C PRO A 14 3.13 -48.44 -13.58
N THR A 15 1.92 -48.28 -13.07
CA THR A 15 1.09 -47.10 -13.39
C THR A 15 1.36 -46.04 -12.34
N LEU A 16 1.94 -44.93 -12.79
CA LEU A 16 2.13 -43.67 -12.09
C LEU A 16 0.95 -43.35 -11.15
N CYS A 17 1.21 -43.30 -9.84
CA CYS A 17 0.45 -42.44 -8.96
C CYS A 17 0.84 -40.99 -9.30
N ARG A 18 0.07 -40.32 -10.16
CA ARG A 18 0.10 -38.85 -10.24
C ARG A 18 -0.38 -38.34 -8.89
N VAL A 19 0.52 -37.73 -8.13
CA VAL A 19 0.22 -37.08 -6.86
C VAL A 19 -0.46 -35.75 -7.17
N ASP A 20 -1.67 -35.53 -6.66
CA ASP A 20 -2.33 -34.22 -6.70
C ASP A 20 -1.45 -33.21 -5.94
N GLN A 21 -0.75 -32.32 -6.65
CA GLN A 21 0.13 -31.34 -6.02
C GLN A 21 -0.67 -30.12 -5.53
N THR A 22 -0.60 -29.87 -4.22
CA THR A 22 -1.24 -28.73 -3.57
C THR A 22 -0.27 -27.55 -3.52
N ALA A 23 -0.69 -26.39 -4.02
CA ALA A 23 0.12 -25.16 -4.05
C ALA A 23 -0.42 -24.08 -3.10
N LEU A 24 0.50 -23.38 -2.42
CA LEU A 24 0.26 -22.19 -1.61
C LEU A 24 1.11 -21.03 -2.17
N LEU A 25 0.47 -19.92 -2.55
CA LEU A 25 1.15 -18.74 -3.09
C LEU A 25 1.36 -17.67 -2.01
N LEU A 26 2.60 -17.25 -1.79
CA LEU A 26 3.00 -16.14 -0.92
C LEU A 26 3.49 -15.01 -1.82
N SER A 27 2.67 -13.98 -2.00
CA SER A 27 2.91 -12.97 -3.04
C SER A 27 3.28 -11.60 -2.50
N SER A 28 4.20 -10.92 -3.17
CA SER A 28 4.28 -9.47 -3.13
C SER A 28 4.83 -8.85 -4.42
N TRP A 29 4.26 -7.73 -4.83
CA TRP A 29 4.61 -7.02 -6.05
C TRP A 29 6.05 -6.47 -5.99
N SER A 30 6.75 -6.27 -7.10
CA SER A 30 8.10 -5.63 -7.16
C SER A 30 8.37 -5.11 -8.58
N PRO A 31 9.08 -3.99 -8.82
CA PRO A 31 9.47 -3.49 -10.14
C PRO A 31 10.98 -3.39 -10.40
N SER A 32 11.38 -3.23 -11.67
CA SER A 32 12.77 -3.27 -12.19
C SER A 32 13.44 -1.92 -12.47
N LEU A 33 14.78 -1.92 -12.47
CA LEU A 33 15.74 -0.82 -12.75
C LEU A 33 15.79 -0.48 -14.24
N GLU A 34 16.13 0.73 -14.74
CA GLU A 34 17.26 1.64 -14.40
C GLU A 34 16.89 3.15 -14.46
N LYS A 35 17.86 4.05 -14.16
CA LYS A 35 17.79 5.53 -14.07
C LYS A 35 18.04 6.21 -15.43
N ASP A 36 17.18 7.16 -15.79
CA ASP A 36 17.61 8.47 -16.31
C ASP A 36 16.54 9.51 -15.92
N ASP A 37 16.99 10.66 -15.42
CA ASP A 37 16.25 11.90 -15.13
C ASP A 37 14.85 11.76 -14.53
N GLY A 38 14.82 11.66 -13.19
CA GLY A 38 13.86 12.45 -12.42
C GLY A 38 12.37 12.15 -12.54
N HIS A 39 11.90 11.04 -13.10
CA HIS A 39 10.50 10.61 -12.99
C HIS A 39 10.42 9.07 -12.94
N HIS A 40 9.73 8.52 -11.94
CA HIS A 40 9.68 7.08 -11.68
C HIS A 40 8.22 6.60 -11.72
N ASN A 41 7.89 5.74 -12.68
CA ASN A 41 6.69 4.90 -12.67
C ASN A 41 7.13 3.47 -12.93
N ARG A 42 6.71 2.54 -12.06
CA ARG A 42 7.29 1.21 -11.93
C ARG A 42 6.22 0.25 -11.39
N PHE A 43 5.84 -0.74 -12.21
CA PHE A 43 4.57 -1.48 -12.08
C PHE A 43 4.68 -2.94 -11.58
N SER A 44 3.49 -3.48 -11.24
CA SER A 44 3.12 -4.64 -10.43
C SER A 44 2.79 -5.93 -11.20
N ARG A 45 3.30 -7.08 -10.73
CA ARG A 45 3.48 -8.35 -11.48
C ARG A 45 2.58 -9.54 -11.07
N MET A 46 1.63 -9.36 -10.14
CA MET A 46 0.80 -10.48 -9.63
C MET A 46 -0.24 -10.97 -10.64
N ALA A 47 -0.75 -10.12 -11.54
CA ALA A 47 -1.76 -10.52 -12.53
C ALA A 47 -1.25 -11.67 -13.40
N GLU A 48 0.01 -11.57 -13.85
CA GLU A 48 0.66 -12.55 -14.70
C GLU A 48 1.02 -13.85 -13.95
N GLY A 49 1.49 -13.74 -12.70
CA GLY A 49 1.79 -14.92 -11.86
C GLY A 49 0.54 -15.68 -11.40
N LEU A 50 -0.52 -14.97 -10.98
CA LEU A 50 -1.80 -15.58 -10.61
C LEU A 50 -2.47 -16.28 -11.79
N ALA A 51 -2.43 -15.65 -12.97
CA ALA A 51 -3.07 -16.20 -14.16
C ALA A 51 -2.40 -17.51 -14.60
N LEU A 52 -1.08 -17.67 -14.42
CA LEU A 52 -0.41 -18.95 -14.69
C LEU A 52 -0.85 -20.08 -13.73
N PHE A 53 -1.09 -19.81 -12.44
CA PHE A 53 -1.58 -20.82 -11.49
C PHE A 53 -3.08 -21.11 -11.59
N GLN A 54 -3.83 -20.26 -12.28
CA GLN A 54 -5.28 -20.40 -12.41
C GLN A 54 -5.70 -21.00 -13.75
N VAL A 55 -4.80 -21.03 -14.74
CA VAL A 55 -5.08 -21.58 -16.07
C VAL A 55 -4.50 -22.99 -16.26
N ASP A 56 -3.60 -23.44 -15.37
CA ASP A 56 -3.03 -24.79 -15.44
C ASP A 56 -4.03 -25.88 -15.01
N ASN A 57 -3.95 -27.05 -15.65
CA ASN A 57 -4.84 -28.18 -15.45
C ASN A 57 -5.03 -28.50 -13.95
N ARG A 58 -6.27 -28.45 -13.44
CA ARG A 58 -6.55 -28.66 -12.00
C ARG A 58 -6.14 -30.04 -11.48
N SER A 59 -5.94 -31.01 -12.38
CA SER A 59 -5.38 -32.34 -12.05
C SER A 59 -3.85 -32.37 -11.98
N GLU A 60 -3.18 -31.23 -12.23
CA GLU A 60 -1.73 -31.07 -12.22
C GLU A 60 -1.29 -30.14 -11.09
N ILE A 61 -1.93 -28.97 -10.96
CA ILE A 61 -1.66 -28.03 -9.86
C ILE A 61 -2.97 -27.53 -9.24
N ASN A 62 -3.10 -27.68 -7.93
CA ASN A 62 -4.26 -27.21 -7.18
C ASN A 62 -3.88 -26.11 -6.19
N LEU A 63 -3.98 -24.84 -6.62
CA LEU A 63 -3.81 -23.69 -5.73
C LEU A 63 -4.91 -23.68 -4.66
N LYS A 64 -4.54 -23.82 -3.39
CA LYS A 64 -5.46 -23.88 -2.24
C LYS A 64 -5.59 -22.57 -1.49
N ALA A 65 -4.50 -21.82 -1.43
CA ALA A 65 -4.41 -20.65 -0.60
C ALA A 65 -3.43 -19.62 -1.16
N ILE A 66 -3.70 -18.37 -0.81
CA ILE A 66 -2.85 -17.21 -1.08
C ILE A 66 -2.61 -16.50 0.24
N THR A 67 -1.39 -16.06 0.51
CA THR A 67 -1.18 -15.06 1.55
C THR A 67 -0.49 -13.82 1.01
N VAL A 68 -0.95 -12.67 1.50
CA VAL A 68 -0.40 -11.36 1.20
C VAL A 68 0.57 -11.00 2.31
N ASN A 69 1.80 -10.67 1.94
CA ASN A 69 2.78 -10.11 2.85
C ASN A 69 2.71 -8.58 2.80
N ALA A 70 2.60 -7.96 3.97
CA ALA A 70 2.54 -6.52 4.12
C ALA A 70 3.91 -5.79 4.02
N ASN A 71 5.04 -6.51 4.02
CA ASN A 71 6.41 -5.97 3.97
C ASN A 71 6.90 -5.72 2.56
N ALA A 72 6.05 -5.20 1.70
CA ALA A 72 6.32 -5.15 0.28
C ALA A 72 5.62 -4.00 -0.44
N TRP A 73 5.52 -4.13 -1.76
CA TRP A 73 5.10 -3.08 -2.69
C TRP A 73 3.60 -2.80 -2.73
N THR A 74 2.80 -3.49 -1.92
CA THR A 74 1.36 -3.25 -1.80
C THR A 74 0.97 -3.13 -0.34
N ASP A 75 -0.04 -2.31 -0.09
CA ASP A 75 -0.74 -2.28 1.17
C ASP A 75 -1.83 -3.37 1.19
N ALA A 76 -1.81 -4.20 2.24
CA ALA A 76 -2.56 -5.46 2.22
C ALA A 76 -4.09 -5.28 2.09
N GLY A 77 -4.65 -4.14 2.49
CA GLY A 77 -6.08 -3.83 2.31
C GLY A 77 -6.46 -3.71 0.83
N HIS A 78 -5.62 -3.07 0.03
CA HIS A 78 -5.79 -2.97 -1.40
C HIS A 78 -5.55 -4.31 -2.08
N ALA A 79 -4.45 -5.00 -1.72
CA ALA A 79 -4.10 -6.31 -2.26
C ALA A 79 -5.18 -7.36 -2.04
N VAL A 80 -5.74 -7.49 -0.84
CA VAL A 80 -6.79 -8.48 -0.55
C VAL A 80 -8.00 -8.28 -1.45
N ASN A 81 -8.46 -7.05 -1.58
CA ASN A 81 -9.63 -6.78 -2.42
C ASN A 81 -9.31 -7.03 -3.90
N GLN A 82 -8.09 -6.76 -4.36
CA GLN A 82 -7.65 -7.10 -5.71
C GLN A 82 -7.59 -8.61 -5.94
N VAL A 83 -7.04 -9.37 -5.00
CA VAL A 83 -7.00 -10.84 -5.05
C VAL A 83 -8.40 -11.39 -5.09
N TYR A 84 -9.33 -10.89 -4.27
CA TYR A 84 -10.74 -11.30 -4.33
C TYR A 84 -11.40 -11.00 -5.68
N ASP A 85 -11.11 -9.84 -6.28
CA ASP A 85 -11.67 -9.48 -7.58
C ASP A 85 -11.10 -10.40 -8.70
N ILE A 86 -9.82 -10.79 -8.64
CA ILE A 86 -9.19 -11.76 -9.57
C ILE A 86 -9.75 -13.18 -9.35
N LEU A 87 -9.83 -13.63 -8.09
CA LEU A 87 -10.40 -14.94 -7.75
C LEU A 87 -11.85 -15.05 -8.21
N TYR A 88 -12.62 -13.98 -8.05
CA TYR A 88 -13.99 -13.92 -8.53
C TYR A 88 -14.03 -14.02 -10.07
N MET A 89 -13.21 -13.26 -10.80
CA MET A 89 -13.10 -13.36 -12.27
C MET A 89 -12.87 -14.82 -12.73
N MET A 90 -12.01 -15.54 -12.01
CA MET A 90 -11.59 -16.90 -12.34
C MET A 90 -12.50 -17.99 -11.77
N ASP A 91 -13.60 -17.65 -11.09
CA ASP A 91 -14.48 -18.60 -10.38
C ASP A 91 -13.70 -19.46 -9.37
N ARG A 92 -12.82 -18.81 -8.60
CA ARG A 92 -11.93 -19.40 -7.60
C ARG A 92 -12.11 -18.81 -6.20
N ASP A 93 -13.35 -18.47 -5.86
CA ASP A 93 -13.69 -18.02 -4.51
C ASP A 93 -13.48 -19.10 -3.43
N ASP A 94 -13.21 -20.35 -3.82
CA ASP A 94 -12.76 -21.45 -2.96
C ASP A 94 -11.36 -21.25 -2.36
N ILE A 95 -10.51 -20.42 -2.99
CA ILE A 95 -9.15 -20.19 -2.52
C ILE A 95 -9.15 -19.32 -1.26
N ALA A 96 -8.54 -19.82 -0.19
CA ALA A 96 -8.35 -19.07 1.05
C ALA A 96 -7.34 -17.93 0.85
N VAL A 97 -7.59 -16.75 1.45
CA VAL A 97 -6.68 -15.59 1.37
C VAL A 97 -6.39 -15.09 2.77
N GLY A 98 -5.11 -15.04 3.12
CA GLY A 98 -4.64 -14.56 4.42
C GLY A 98 -3.78 -13.30 4.32
N VAL A 99 -3.84 -12.41 5.30
CA VAL A 99 -2.95 -11.23 5.41
C VAL A 99 -1.97 -11.42 6.54
N GLY A 100 -0.69 -11.20 6.30
CA GLY A 100 0.36 -11.40 7.30
C GLY A 100 1.49 -10.40 7.27
N GLY A 101 2.22 -10.41 8.37
CA GLY A 101 3.39 -9.61 8.74
C GLY A 101 3.57 -9.75 10.25
N GLU A 102 4.47 -9.01 10.89
CA GLU A 102 4.97 -9.38 12.22
C GLU A 102 4.20 -8.84 13.46
N GLY A 103 3.10 -8.10 13.29
CA GLY A 103 2.45 -7.28 14.35
C GLY A 103 1.85 -8.03 15.56
N GLY A 104 2.16 -9.32 15.71
CA GLY A 104 1.88 -10.16 16.87
C GLY A 104 3.13 -10.75 17.54
N ILE A 105 4.34 -10.28 17.21
CA ILE A 105 5.58 -10.69 17.90
C ILE A 105 5.84 -9.75 19.08
N LEU A 106 5.83 -10.28 20.31
CA LEU A 106 6.12 -9.51 21.52
C LEU A 106 7.56 -9.03 21.57
N PHE A 107 7.82 -8.00 22.38
CA PHE A 107 9.15 -7.42 22.54
C PHE A 107 10.23 -8.47 22.82
N ASP A 108 9.94 -9.51 23.61
CA ASP A 108 10.92 -10.52 24.06
C ASP A 108 11.32 -11.59 23.03
N GLY A 109 10.55 -11.82 21.97
CA GLY A 109 10.73 -13.03 21.14
C GLY A 109 9.45 -13.76 20.82
N THR A 110 8.47 -13.62 21.69
CA THR A 110 7.32 -14.50 21.69
C THR A 110 6.41 -14.21 20.51
N ILE A 111 6.30 -15.17 19.61
CA ILE A 111 5.37 -15.15 18.48
C ILE A 111 3.99 -15.57 19.00
N LEU A 112 3.02 -14.65 19.02
CA LEU A 112 1.65 -14.97 19.44
C LEU A 112 0.91 -15.80 18.38
N PRO A 113 -0.22 -16.46 18.71
CA PRO A 113 -1.07 -17.06 17.68
C PRO A 113 -1.62 -16.01 16.71
N ASN A 114 -1.84 -16.41 15.45
CA ASN A 114 -2.44 -15.55 14.42
C ASN A 114 -1.70 -14.22 14.22
N VAL A 115 -0.36 -14.28 14.25
CA VAL A 115 0.48 -13.11 13.96
C VAL A 115 0.13 -12.53 12.59
N GLY A 116 -0.19 -11.24 12.58
CA GLY A 116 -0.36 -10.41 11.40
C GLY A 116 0.18 -9.02 11.68
N GLY A 117 0.45 -8.21 10.66
CA GLY A 117 0.99 -6.86 10.79
C GLY A 117 1.73 -6.41 9.53
N TYR A 118 2.56 -5.36 9.62
CA TYR A 118 3.08 -4.59 8.48
C TYR A 118 4.57 -4.24 8.57
N ALA A 119 5.34 -5.06 9.31
CA ALA A 119 6.77 -4.84 9.47
C ALA A 119 7.56 -6.17 9.41
N SER A 120 8.86 -6.05 9.09
CA SER A 120 9.81 -7.15 8.94
C SER A 120 10.27 -7.67 10.29
N ILE A 121 10.52 -8.98 10.49
CA ILE A 121 10.80 -9.56 11.82
C ILE A 121 11.87 -8.83 12.64
N ILE A 122 12.81 -8.12 12.01
CA ILE A 122 13.83 -7.34 12.71
C ILE A 122 13.33 -6.00 13.29
N GLU A 123 12.22 -5.47 12.78
CA GLU A 123 11.64 -4.17 13.12
C GLU A 123 10.61 -4.29 14.24
N GLN A 124 11.02 -4.22 15.51
CA GLN A 124 10.07 -4.43 16.61
C GLN A 124 9.94 -3.22 17.51
N GLY A 125 8.77 -2.59 17.40
CA GLY A 125 8.29 -1.55 18.29
C GLY A 125 6.88 -1.85 18.80
N ILE A 126 6.40 -0.98 19.68
CA ILE A 126 5.02 -0.97 20.18
C ILE A 126 4.02 -0.39 19.16
N SER A 127 4.52 0.25 18.09
CA SER A 127 3.75 0.71 16.94
C SER A 127 3.84 -0.33 15.82
N THR A 128 2.73 -0.55 15.09
CA THR A 128 2.70 -1.43 13.90
C THR A 128 3.50 -0.89 12.70
N VAL A 129 4.25 0.21 12.87
CA VAL A 129 5.02 0.88 11.82
C VAL A 129 6.53 0.92 12.10
N ALA A 130 7.02 0.01 12.94
CA ALA A 130 8.41 -0.04 13.40
C ALA A 130 9.45 0.55 12.41
N GLY A 131 9.87 1.81 12.63
CA GLY A 131 11.00 2.50 11.99
C GLY A 131 11.05 2.64 10.46
N CYS A 132 10.14 2.01 9.69
CA CYS A 132 10.15 1.90 8.22
C CYS A 132 11.54 1.67 7.60
N ARG A 133 12.35 0.80 8.20
CA ARG A 133 13.75 0.64 7.83
C ARG A 133 13.92 -0.03 6.47
N TYR A 134 13.25 -1.14 6.20
CA TYR A 134 13.34 -1.78 4.89
C TYR A 134 12.27 -1.28 3.93
N ARG A 135 11.07 -1.03 4.45
CA ARG A 135 9.93 -0.60 3.63
C ARG A 135 10.10 0.81 3.03
N GLN A 136 10.90 1.69 3.63
CA GLN A 136 11.24 3.02 3.04
C GLN A 136 11.93 2.92 1.67
N ALA A 137 12.51 1.77 1.33
CA ALA A 137 13.09 1.58 0.01
C ALA A 137 12.02 1.49 -1.09
N ILE A 138 10.75 1.39 -0.75
CA ILE A 138 9.63 1.38 -1.69
C ILE A 138 8.98 2.76 -1.65
N PRO A 139 8.94 3.50 -2.79
CA PRO A 139 8.24 4.78 -2.85
C PRO A 139 6.77 4.64 -2.39
N PRO A 140 6.26 5.52 -1.51
CA PRO A 140 4.83 5.51 -1.17
C PRO A 140 3.93 6.04 -2.30
N GLY A 141 4.47 6.94 -3.14
CA GLY A 141 3.72 7.59 -4.21
C GLY A 141 3.94 7.03 -5.61
N LEU A 142 4.06 7.93 -6.59
CA LEU A 142 4.31 7.61 -7.99
C LEU A 142 5.53 6.68 -8.14
N GLY A 143 5.38 5.63 -8.95
CA GLY A 143 6.38 4.58 -9.15
C GLY A 143 6.60 3.67 -7.95
N GLY A 144 5.66 3.66 -7.01
CA GLY A 144 5.63 2.74 -5.88
C GLY A 144 4.21 2.43 -5.45
N ARG A 145 3.96 2.34 -4.14
CA ARG A 145 2.78 1.67 -3.57
C ARG A 145 1.45 2.20 -4.11
N LEU A 146 1.28 3.51 -4.26
CA LEU A 146 0.09 4.10 -4.88
C LEU A 146 -0.28 3.47 -6.22
N ASP A 147 0.70 3.31 -7.11
CA ASP A 147 0.49 2.76 -8.45
C ASP A 147 0.11 1.28 -8.39
N ILE A 148 0.73 0.54 -7.46
CA ILE A 148 0.50 -0.89 -7.25
C ILE A 148 -0.90 -1.13 -6.67
N ASP A 149 -1.25 -0.41 -5.61
CA ASP A 149 -2.49 -0.58 -4.84
C ASP A 149 -3.74 -0.21 -5.64
N THR A 150 -3.61 0.77 -6.54
CA THR A 150 -4.66 1.16 -7.48
C THR A 150 -4.61 0.36 -8.78
N ASN A 151 -3.48 -0.30 -9.08
CA ASN A 151 -3.15 -0.84 -10.39
C ASN A 151 -3.43 0.20 -11.50
N TYR A 152 -2.99 1.45 -11.31
CA TYR A 152 -3.31 2.59 -12.20
C TYR A 152 -4.81 2.73 -12.54
N GLY A 153 -5.69 2.31 -11.63
CA GLY A 153 -7.14 2.30 -11.82
C GLY A 153 -7.68 1.12 -12.65
N VAL A 154 -6.81 0.28 -13.23
CA VAL A 154 -7.19 -0.90 -14.03
C VAL A 154 -8.07 -1.84 -13.23
N ARG A 155 -7.75 -2.07 -11.95
CA ARG A 155 -8.54 -2.92 -11.06
C ARG A 155 -10.02 -2.51 -11.05
N LYS A 156 -10.32 -1.22 -10.80
CA LYS A 156 -11.69 -0.71 -10.75
C LYS A 156 -12.38 -0.73 -12.12
N ASN A 157 -11.62 -0.49 -13.20
CA ASN A 157 -12.12 -0.46 -14.56
C ASN A 157 -12.47 -1.83 -15.13
N PHE A 158 -11.64 -2.83 -14.83
CA PHE A 158 -11.62 -4.10 -15.53
C PHE A 158 -12.18 -5.23 -14.68
N LEU A 159 -11.76 -5.34 -13.42
CA LEU A 159 -12.07 -6.52 -12.63
C LEU A 159 -13.52 -6.51 -12.12
N PRO A 160 -14.22 -7.65 -12.21
CA PRO A 160 -15.54 -7.80 -11.63
C PRO A 160 -15.51 -7.69 -10.11
N GLN A 161 -16.65 -7.39 -9.50
CA GLN A 161 -16.79 -7.34 -8.04
C GLN A 161 -17.54 -8.56 -7.51
N GLY A 162 -16.85 -9.42 -6.76
CA GLY A 162 -17.43 -10.54 -6.01
C GLY A 162 -17.99 -10.12 -4.65
N SER A 163 -18.61 -11.07 -3.94
CA SER A 163 -19.15 -10.86 -2.58
C SER A 163 -18.08 -10.80 -1.49
N ARG A 164 -16.90 -11.39 -1.74
CA ARG A 164 -15.76 -11.32 -0.82
C ARG A 164 -15.22 -9.89 -0.74
N HIS A 165 -14.81 -9.51 0.46
CA HIS A 165 -14.25 -8.20 0.76
C HIS A 165 -13.42 -8.29 2.04
N TYR A 166 -12.45 -7.40 2.18
CA TYR A 166 -11.77 -7.21 3.46
C TYR A 166 -12.79 -6.78 4.54
N SER A 167 -12.68 -7.32 5.74
CA SER A 167 -13.39 -6.81 6.93
C SER A 167 -12.47 -6.91 8.14
N PRO A 168 -12.36 -5.83 8.95
CA PRO A 168 -11.59 -5.85 10.18
C PRO A 168 -12.03 -7.01 11.09
N MET A 169 -11.06 -7.67 11.75
CA MET A 169 -11.25 -8.82 12.64
C MET A 169 -11.87 -10.09 12.02
N ARG A 170 -12.23 -10.06 10.72
CA ARG A 170 -12.79 -11.21 10.00
C ARG A 170 -11.92 -11.68 8.85
N GLN A 171 -11.03 -10.83 8.36
CA GLN A 171 -10.03 -11.20 7.38
C GLN A 171 -9.09 -12.24 8.01
N PRO A 172 -8.98 -13.46 7.44
CA PRO A 172 -8.04 -14.45 7.93
C PRO A 172 -6.61 -13.91 7.92
N THR A 173 -5.84 -14.28 8.94
CA THR A 173 -4.40 -14.00 8.97
C THR A 173 -3.67 -14.96 8.05
N ALA A 174 -2.48 -14.58 7.59
CA ALA A 174 -1.62 -15.48 6.81
C ALA A 174 -1.31 -16.75 7.61
N GLN A 175 -1.09 -16.63 8.93
CA GLN A 175 -0.80 -17.78 9.79
C GLN A 175 -1.97 -18.77 9.82
N GLU A 176 -3.21 -18.31 10.03
CA GLU A 176 -4.39 -19.19 10.01
C GLU A 176 -4.50 -19.94 8.68
N VAL A 177 -4.42 -19.21 7.57
CA VAL A 177 -4.53 -19.81 6.23
C VAL A 177 -3.42 -20.82 5.95
N MET A 178 -2.18 -20.54 6.36
CA MET A 178 -1.06 -21.45 6.19
C MET A 178 -1.16 -22.69 7.09
N ILE A 179 -1.55 -22.53 8.35
CA ILE A 179 -1.72 -23.64 9.28
C ILE A 179 -2.80 -24.58 8.74
N ASP A 180 -3.96 -24.06 8.37
CA ASP A 180 -5.07 -24.87 7.85
C ASP A 180 -4.67 -25.60 6.57
N THR A 181 -3.99 -24.91 5.65
CA THR A 181 -3.58 -25.51 4.36
C THR A 181 -2.50 -26.57 4.55
N ILE A 182 -1.41 -26.24 5.25
CA ILE A 182 -0.23 -27.12 5.37
C ILE A 182 -0.50 -28.28 6.32
N SER A 183 -1.36 -28.11 7.33
CA SER A 183 -1.74 -29.23 8.22
C SER A 183 -2.62 -30.26 7.51
N ALA A 184 -3.35 -29.88 6.45
CA ALA A 184 -4.24 -30.77 5.71
C ALA A 184 -3.48 -31.81 4.84
N GLY A 185 -2.24 -31.54 4.45
CA GLY A 185 -1.44 -32.48 3.68
C GLY A 185 -0.17 -31.90 3.08
N PRO A 186 0.57 -32.71 2.30
CA PRO A 186 1.76 -32.27 1.59
C PRO A 186 1.46 -31.06 0.70
N THR A 187 2.28 -30.02 0.81
CA THR A 187 2.07 -28.72 0.19
C THR A 187 3.38 -28.21 -0.42
N THR A 188 3.31 -27.73 -1.65
CA THR A 188 4.37 -26.94 -2.28
C THR A 188 4.10 -25.45 -2.05
N VAL A 189 5.13 -24.70 -1.67
CA VAL A 189 5.02 -23.27 -1.34
C VAL A 189 5.75 -22.44 -2.39
N PHE A 190 5.09 -21.38 -2.83
CA PHE A 190 5.66 -20.39 -3.74
C PHE A 190 5.85 -19.08 -3.00
N ILE A 191 7.04 -18.51 -3.05
CA ILE A 191 7.40 -17.24 -2.45
C ILE A 191 7.82 -16.30 -3.56
N ILE A 192 6.89 -15.46 -4.00
CA ILE A 192 7.14 -14.36 -4.94
C ILE A 192 7.03 -13.03 -4.21
N GLY A 193 7.47 -13.00 -2.95
CA GLY A 193 7.41 -11.82 -2.12
C GLY A 193 8.26 -11.92 -0.85
N ALA A 194 8.08 -10.98 0.08
CA ALA A 194 8.79 -11.04 1.36
C ALA A 194 8.53 -12.36 2.13
N HIS A 195 9.57 -12.88 2.77
CA HIS A 195 9.57 -14.23 3.36
C HIS A 195 8.90 -14.31 4.74
N THR A 196 8.51 -13.16 5.32
CA THR A 196 8.00 -12.99 6.69
C THR A 196 6.92 -14.00 7.06
N ASN A 197 5.89 -14.17 6.24
CA ASN A 197 4.76 -15.05 6.55
C ASN A 197 5.24 -16.49 6.80
N LEU A 198 6.01 -17.07 5.87
CA LEU A 198 6.48 -18.45 6.01
C LEU A 198 7.49 -18.59 7.15
N ALA A 199 8.39 -17.63 7.33
CA ALA A 199 9.35 -17.66 8.44
C ALA A 199 8.65 -17.72 9.80
N ILE A 200 7.63 -16.87 10.01
CA ILE A 200 6.84 -16.88 11.24
C ILE A 200 6.15 -18.24 11.45
N LEU A 201 5.60 -18.85 10.39
CA LEU A 201 5.00 -20.18 10.46
C LEU A 201 6.04 -21.23 10.89
N LEU A 202 7.22 -21.23 10.26
CA LEU A 202 8.28 -22.19 10.55
C LEU A 202 8.83 -22.04 11.97
N MET A 203 8.91 -20.81 12.48
CA MET A 203 9.37 -20.53 13.84
C MET A 203 8.32 -20.90 14.90
N SER A 204 7.03 -20.66 14.64
CA SER A 204 5.94 -20.91 15.60
C SER A 204 5.37 -22.33 15.55
N HIS A 205 5.39 -22.96 14.37
CA HIS A 205 4.83 -24.28 14.10
C HIS A 205 5.85 -25.19 13.38
N PRO A 206 7.05 -25.44 13.98
CA PRO A 206 8.14 -26.16 13.30
C PRO A 206 7.76 -27.59 12.89
N HIS A 207 6.78 -28.20 13.55
CA HIS A 207 6.28 -29.53 13.20
C HIS A 207 5.57 -29.58 11.83
N LEU A 208 5.07 -28.44 11.31
CA LEU A 208 4.44 -28.35 9.99
C LEU A 208 5.44 -28.35 8.84
N LYS A 209 6.73 -28.12 9.11
CA LYS A 209 7.82 -28.21 8.12
C LYS A 209 7.76 -29.52 7.33
N ARG A 210 7.42 -30.64 7.99
CA ARG A 210 7.36 -31.98 7.39
C ARG A 210 6.29 -32.14 6.30
N ASN A 211 5.31 -31.24 6.27
CA ASN A 211 4.24 -31.22 5.28
C ASN A 211 4.57 -30.29 4.11
N ILE A 212 5.70 -29.58 4.13
CA ILE A 212 6.14 -28.75 3.01
C ILE A 212 7.11 -29.57 2.16
N GLU A 213 6.69 -29.91 0.93
CA GLU A 213 7.47 -30.75 0.02
C GLU A 213 8.61 -29.96 -0.64
N HIS A 214 8.30 -28.75 -1.09
CA HIS A 214 9.22 -27.91 -1.84
C HIS A 214 8.86 -26.43 -1.68
N ILE A 215 9.87 -25.55 -1.76
CA ILE A 215 9.70 -24.10 -1.78
C ILE A 215 10.29 -23.53 -3.07
N PHE A 216 9.49 -22.82 -3.85
CA PHE A 216 9.94 -22.04 -5.00
C PHE A 216 10.04 -20.57 -4.61
N VAL A 217 11.19 -19.94 -4.86
CA VAL A 217 11.45 -18.55 -4.44
C VAL A 217 11.80 -17.69 -5.65
N MET A 218 11.11 -16.56 -5.83
CA MET A 218 11.60 -15.43 -6.60
C MET A 218 12.26 -14.45 -5.65
N GLY A 219 13.57 -14.25 -5.81
CA GLY A 219 14.30 -13.26 -5.04
C GLY A 219 15.80 -13.47 -5.07
N GLY A 220 16.52 -12.54 -4.46
CA GLY A 220 17.98 -12.58 -4.39
C GLY A 220 18.68 -12.30 -5.71
N GLY A 221 19.98 -12.03 -5.63
CA GLY A 221 20.90 -11.91 -6.76
C GLY A 221 22.26 -12.43 -6.34
N ILE A 222 22.71 -13.51 -6.98
CA ILE A 222 23.91 -14.25 -6.56
C ILE A 222 25.15 -13.69 -7.27
N ARG A 223 25.08 -13.65 -8.60
CA ARG A 223 26.07 -13.12 -9.54
C ARG A 223 25.36 -12.26 -10.60
N SER A 224 24.31 -11.58 -10.18
CA SER A 224 23.40 -10.83 -11.05
C SER A 224 24.13 -9.68 -11.72
N LYS A 225 24.41 -9.79 -13.02
CA LYS A 225 25.04 -8.71 -13.79
C LYS A 225 23.99 -7.73 -14.30
N ASN A 226 24.30 -6.43 -14.27
CA ASN A 226 23.48 -5.41 -14.92
C ASN A 226 23.50 -5.61 -16.45
N PRO A 227 22.35 -5.88 -17.11
CA PRO A 227 22.31 -6.13 -18.56
C PRO A 227 22.50 -4.87 -19.43
N THR A 228 22.32 -3.65 -18.88
CA THR A 228 22.38 -2.39 -19.65
C THR A 228 23.77 -1.72 -19.67
N GLY A 229 24.71 -2.20 -18.86
CA GLY A 229 26.12 -1.80 -18.90
C GLY A 229 26.40 -0.39 -18.35
N CYS A 230 27.68 -0.15 -18.03
CA CYS A 230 28.10 1.01 -17.21
C CYS A 230 28.54 2.24 -17.99
N CYS A 231 28.82 2.12 -19.29
CA CYS A 231 29.12 3.19 -20.24
C CYS A 231 29.09 2.50 -21.62
N PRO A 232 28.46 3.06 -22.67
CA PRO A 232 28.61 2.56 -24.03
C PRO A 232 30.10 2.50 -24.42
N LYS A 233 30.49 1.59 -25.33
CA LYS A 233 31.88 1.49 -25.84
C LYS A 233 32.40 2.80 -26.46
N THR A 234 31.53 3.76 -26.73
CA THR A 234 31.78 5.06 -27.35
C THR A 234 31.82 6.23 -26.35
N ALA A 235 31.70 5.98 -25.04
CA ALA A 235 31.65 7.05 -24.04
C ALA A 235 33.01 7.71 -23.79
N ASN A 236 33.01 9.04 -23.58
CA ASN A 236 34.19 9.84 -23.27
C ASN A 236 34.79 9.52 -21.89
N SER A 237 36.04 9.93 -21.66
CA SER A 237 36.78 9.74 -20.38
C SER A 237 36.16 10.43 -19.15
N SER A 238 35.07 11.18 -19.32
CA SER A 238 34.25 11.77 -18.26
C SER A 238 33.08 10.88 -17.82
N CYS A 239 32.87 9.72 -18.45
CA CYS A 239 31.86 8.76 -18.01
C CYS A 239 32.28 8.20 -16.64
N MET A 240 31.62 8.69 -15.58
CA MET A 240 31.74 8.12 -14.25
C MET A 240 30.75 6.95 -14.14
N PRO A 241 31.23 5.70 -14.08
CA PRO A 241 30.33 4.56 -13.97
C PRO A 241 29.71 4.58 -12.57
N ALA A 242 28.40 4.77 -12.48
CA ALA A 242 27.73 4.71 -11.18
C ALA A 242 27.43 3.26 -10.73
N GLN A 243 27.33 2.29 -11.65
CA GLN A 243 26.70 0.98 -11.36
C GLN A 243 27.29 -0.24 -12.09
N CYS A 244 28.49 -0.73 -11.71
CA CYS A 244 29.12 -1.90 -12.36
C CYS A 244 29.37 -3.07 -11.39
N GLY A 245 28.89 -4.29 -11.71
CA GLY A 245 29.20 -5.54 -10.96
C GLY A 245 28.00 -6.50 -10.80
N ASP A 246 28.16 -7.49 -9.91
CA ASP A 246 27.12 -8.45 -9.47
C ASP A 246 26.21 -7.82 -8.40
N HIS A 247 25.02 -7.33 -8.79
CA HIS A 247 24.20 -6.38 -8.02
C HIS A 247 22.75 -6.86 -7.82
N GLY A 248 22.11 -6.38 -6.75
CA GLY A 248 20.68 -6.52 -6.48
C GLY A 248 19.82 -5.48 -7.22
N ASN A 249 18.52 -5.42 -6.93
CA ASN A 249 17.56 -4.52 -7.60
C ASN A 249 17.06 -3.33 -6.74
N LEU A 250 17.61 -3.12 -5.54
CA LEU A 250 17.24 -2.05 -4.60
C LEU A 250 17.62 -0.64 -5.10
N PHE A 251 16.89 -0.09 -6.08
CA PHE A 251 17.27 1.15 -6.77
C PHE A 251 17.27 2.41 -5.90
N THR A 252 16.38 2.48 -4.92
CA THR A 252 16.25 3.61 -3.97
C THR A 252 17.33 3.59 -2.88
N GLY A 253 17.84 2.40 -2.57
CA GLY A 253 18.86 2.15 -1.54
C GLY A 253 20.23 1.81 -2.11
N TYR A 254 20.44 1.91 -3.43
CA TYR A 254 21.66 1.44 -4.08
C TYR A 254 22.94 2.05 -3.50
N THR A 255 22.89 3.32 -3.08
CA THR A 255 24.04 4.03 -2.50
C THR A 255 24.48 3.46 -1.15
N SER A 256 23.57 2.86 -0.38
CA SER A 256 23.84 2.24 0.92
C SER A 256 23.99 0.71 0.78
N ASN A 257 23.11 0.07 0.01
CA ASN A 257 23.05 -1.37 -0.18
C ASN A 257 22.77 -1.75 -1.64
N PRO A 258 23.82 -2.04 -2.41
CA PRO A 258 23.74 -2.37 -3.84
C PRO A 258 23.58 -3.87 -4.11
N TYR A 259 23.54 -4.71 -3.09
CA TYR A 259 23.51 -6.18 -3.21
C TYR A 259 22.10 -6.75 -2.99
N ALA A 260 21.26 -6.00 -2.29
CA ALA A 260 19.92 -6.40 -1.90
C ALA A 260 18.94 -6.54 -3.08
N GLU A 261 18.12 -7.59 -3.02
CA GLU A 261 16.93 -7.76 -3.84
C GLU A 261 15.68 -7.49 -2.98
N PHE A 262 14.66 -6.80 -3.51
CA PHE A 262 13.48 -6.36 -2.76
C PHE A 262 12.76 -7.45 -1.94
N ASN A 263 12.50 -8.64 -2.50
CA ASN A 263 11.77 -9.71 -1.78
C ASN A 263 12.59 -10.29 -0.61
N VAL A 264 13.92 -10.30 -0.71
CA VAL A 264 14.80 -10.67 0.40
C VAL A 264 14.98 -9.48 1.37
N PHE A 265 15.08 -8.26 0.85
CA PHE A 265 15.31 -7.03 1.61
C PHE A 265 14.12 -6.60 2.45
N GLY A 266 12.91 -6.93 2.02
CA GLY A 266 11.71 -6.70 2.82
C GLY A 266 11.77 -7.39 4.18
N ASP A 267 12.52 -8.50 4.34
CA ASP A 267 12.78 -9.14 5.62
C ASP A 267 13.98 -10.13 5.54
N PRO A 268 15.23 -9.65 5.69
CA PRO A 268 16.41 -10.49 5.51
C PRO A 268 16.50 -11.63 6.52
N PHE A 269 16.03 -11.39 7.75
CA PHE A 269 16.00 -12.41 8.78
C PHE A 269 14.99 -13.50 8.45
N ALA A 270 13.77 -13.15 8.01
CA ALA A 270 12.80 -14.13 7.57
C ALA A 270 13.31 -14.94 6.37
N ALA A 271 13.95 -14.29 5.40
CA ALA A 271 14.55 -15.00 4.27
C ALA A 271 15.61 -16.00 4.76
N TYR A 272 16.50 -15.59 5.68
CA TYR A 272 17.43 -16.52 6.30
C TYR A 272 16.74 -17.72 6.95
N GLN A 273 15.68 -17.51 7.74
CA GLN A 273 14.93 -18.61 8.38
C GLN A 273 14.32 -19.57 7.36
N VAL A 274 13.82 -19.07 6.22
CA VAL A 274 13.27 -19.93 5.15
C VAL A 274 14.37 -20.71 4.44
N PHE A 275 15.46 -20.06 4.04
CA PHE A 275 16.58 -20.72 3.34
C PHE A 275 17.28 -21.76 4.21
N HIS A 276 17.40 -21.50 5.52
CA HIS A 276 17.97 -22.41 6.51
C HIS A 276 16.96 -23.38 7.12
N SER A 277 15.73 -23.41 6.61
CA SER A 277 14.69 -24.30 7.12
C SER A 277 15.05 -25.77 6.96
N GLY A 278 15.84 -26.12 5.93
CA GLY A 278 16.14 -27.49 5.52
C GLY A 278 15.00 -28.16 4.74
N ILE A 279 14.09 -27.39 4.16
CA ILE A 279 13.14 -27.82 3.12
C ILE A 279 13.85 -27.67 1.75
N PRO A 280 13.60 -28.54 0.76
CA PRO A 280 14.11 -28.33 -0.60
C PRO A 280 13.67 -26.98 -1.19
N ILE A 281 14.62 -26.22 -1.73
CA ILE A 281 14.37 -24.90 -2.32
C ILE A 281 14.83 -24.87 -3.78
N THR A 282 13.98 -24.29 -4.63
CA THR A 282 14.37 -23.79 -5.95
C THR A 282 14.33 -22.28 -5.97
N LEU A 283 15.45 -21.65 -6.28
CA LEU A 283 15.61 -20.20 -6.35
C LEU A 283 15.62 -19.74 -7.81
N VAL A 284 14.82 -18.72 -8.11
CA VAL A 284 14.82 -17.97 -9.36
C VAL A 284 15.29 -16.55 -9.05
N PRO A 285 16.61 -16.29 -9.09
CA PRO A 285 17.20 -15.01 -8.72
C PRO A 285 17.19 -14.01 -9.89
N LEU A 286 17.66 -12.79 -9.60
CA LEU A 286 17.91 -11.75 -10.59
C LEU A 286 18.84 -12.23 -11.72
N ASP A 287 19.79 -13.13 -11.43
CA ASP A 287 20.68 -13.73 -12.43
C ASP A 287 19.91 -14.33 -13.62
N ALA A 288 18.90 -15.16 -13.32
CA ALA A 288 18.09 -15.78 -14.36
C ALA A 288 17.14 -14.79 -14.98
N THR A 289 16.48 -13.97 -14.17
CA THR A 289 15.43 -13.11 -14.66
C THR A 289 15.93 -11.93 -15.49
N ASN A 290 17.15 -11.45 -15.24
CA ASN A 290 17.83 -10.46 -16.09
C ASN A 290 18.06 -10.96 -17.52
N THR A 291 17.92 -12.28 -17.77
CA THR A 291 18.04 -12.86 -19.11
C THR A 291 16.72 -12.95 -19.87
N ILE A 292 15.60 -12.51 -19.27
CA ILE A 292 14.26 -12.53 -19.87
C ILE A 292 13.53 -11.17 -19.74
N PRO A 293 14.07 -10.10 -20.38
CA PRO A 293 13.37 -8.82 -20.48
C PRO A 293 12.15 -8.92 -21.40
N ILE A 294 11.06 -8.22 -21.07
CA ILE A 294 9.89 -7.99 -21.93
C ILE A 294 10.38 -7.29 -23.20
N THR A 295 10.56 -8.03 -24.29
CA THR A 295 10.99 -7.42 -25.55
C THR A 295 9.84 -6.71 -26.25
N LYS A 296 10.17 -5.83 -27.20
CA LYS A 296 9.16 -5.17 -28.03
C LYS A 296 8.34 -6.20 -28.80
N GLU A 297 8.99 -7.22 -29.35
CA GLU A 297 8.33 -8.30 -30.09
C GLU A 297 7.36 -9.06 -29.20
N PHE A 298 7.76 -9.42 -27.98
CA PHE A 298 6.86 -10.08 -27.02
C PHE A 298 5.66 -9.19 -26.69
N PHE A 299 5.88 -7.90 -26.40
CA PHE A 299 4.81 -6.96 -26.07
C PHE A 299 3.79 -6.83 -27.20
N MET A 300 4.25 -6.69 -28.46
CA MET A 300 3.35 -6.61 -29.62
C MET A 300 2.61 -7.93 -29.86
N ASN A 301 3.27 -9.08 -29.69
CA ASN A 301 2.61 -10.38 -29.79
C ASN A 301 1.54 -10.54 -28.71
N TYR A 302 1.78 -10.03 -27.50
CA TYR A 302 0.81 -10.07 -26.42
C TYR A 302 -0.39 -9.13 -26.69
N GLU A 303 -0.14 -7.95 -27.25
CA GLU A 303 -1.20 -7.02 -27.67
C GLU A 303 -2.15 -7.67 -28.70
N GLU A 304 -1.59 -8.44 -29.63
CA GLU A 304 -2.35 -9.17 -30.64
C GLU A 304 -3.01 -10.44 -30.08
N TRP A 305 -2.45 -11.04 -29.02
CA TRP A 305 -2.88 -12.34 -28.48
C TRP A 305 -3.33 -12.28 -27.01
N GLN A 306 -4.53 -11.72 -26.82
CA GLN A 306 -5.23 -11.56 -25.54
C GLN A 306 -6.70 -12.01 -25.65
N ASN A 307 -6.89 -13.28 -25.99
CA ASN A 307 -8.19 -13.91 -26.28
C ASN A 307 -9.02 -14.21 -25.03
N THR A 308 -8.41 -14.23 -23.85
CA THR A 308 -9.08 -14.47 -22.57
C THR A 308 -9.10 -13.21 -21.70
N TYR A 309 -9.98 -13.16 -20.70
CA TYR A 309 -10.13 -11.98 -19.85
C TYR A 309 -8.92 -11.74 -18.96
N GLU A 310 -8.32 -12.80 -18.42
CA GLU A 310 -7.10 -12.74 -17.64
C GLU A 310 -5.91 -12.27 -18.50
N ALA A 311 -5.81 -12.69 -19.77
CA ALA A 311 -4.79 -12.20 -20.69
C ALA A 311 -4.97 -10.70 -20.97
N GLN A 312 -6.21 -10.24 -21.18
CA GLN A 312 -6.52 -8.82 -21.38
C GLN A 312 -6.19 -7.98 -20.14
N TYR A 313 -6.55 -8.46 -18.96
CA TYR A 313 -6.24 -7.78 -17.70
C TYR A 313 -4.72 -7.65 -17.50
N CYS A 314 -3.99 -8.76 -17.68
CA CYS A 314 -2.54 -8.78 -17.56
C CYS A 314 -1.86 -7.86 -18.59
N PHE A 315 -2.28 -7.90 -19.86
CA PHE A 315 -1.76 -7.02 -20.89
C PHE A 315 -2.08 -5.55 -20.60
N GLN A 316 -3.30 -5.21 -20.17
CA GLN A 316 -3.65 -3.83 -19.83
C GLN A 316 -2.78 -3.30 -18.69
N SER A 317 -2.58 -4.10 -17.65
CA SER A 317 -1.65 -3.81 -16.56
C SER A 317 -0.21 -3.59 -17.05
N LEU A 318 0.31 -4.46 -17.92
CA LEU A 318 1.64 -4.31 -18.54
C LEU A 318 1.73 -3.05 -19.43
N LYS A 319 0.66 -2.73 -20.17
CA LYS A 319 0.58 -1.55 -21.03
C LYS A 319 0.66 -0.26 -20.21
N PHE A 320 -0.04 -0.17 -19.08
CA PHE A 320 0.08 0.99 -18.18
C PHE A 320 1.50 1.14 -17.65
N ALA A 321 2.19 0.04 -17.32
CA ALA A 321 3.61 0.08 -16.94
C ALA A 321 4.49 0.71 -18.03
N ARG A 322 4.28 0.29 -19.28
CA ARG A 322 5.02 0.76 -20.45
C ARG A 322 4.72 2.22 -20.77
N ASP A 323 3.46 2.63 -20.69
CA ASP A 323 3.02 3.99 -21.02
C ASP A 323 3.45 5.00 -19.98
N THR A 324 3.58 4.59 -18.73
CA THR A 324 4.07 5.45 -17.65
C THR A 324 5.60 5.45 -17.55
N TRP A 325 6.29 4.53 -18.24
CA TRP A 325 7.74 4.46 -18.32
C TRP A 325 8.34 5.65 -19.07
N PHE A 326 9.53 6.08 -18.65
CA PHE A 326 10.14 7.32 -19.14
C PHE A 326 10.61 7.28 -20.60
N ASN A 327 10.92 6.10 -21.14
CA ASN A 327 11.33 5.92 -22.52
C ASN A 327 11.17 4.45 -22.98
N ASP A 328 11.68 4.11 -24.17
CA ASP A 328 11.63 2.75 -24.72
C ASP A 328 12.62 1.77 -24.06
N ALA A 329 13.43 2.21 -23.08
CA ALA A 329 14.25 1.32 -22.28
C ALA A 329 13.40 0.32 -21.48
N PHE A 330 12.08 0.53 -21.34
CA PHE A 330 11.13 -0.47 -20.86
C PHE A 330 11.41 -1.85 -21.47
N PHE A 331 11.63 -1.93 -22.79
CA PHE A 331 11.81 -3.20 -23.49
C PHE A 331 13.15 -3.91 -23.24
N THR A 332 14.07 -3.24 -22.53
CA THR A 332 15.39 -3.78 -22.18
C THR A 332 15.60 -3.87 -20.67
N SER A 333 14.68 -3.33 -19.88
CA SER A 333 14.86 -3.10 -18.44
C SER A 333 13.66 -3.54 -17.58
N TYR A 334 12.55 -3.96 -18.22
CA TYR A 334 11.45 -4.64 -17.57
C TYR A 334 11.54 -6.15 -17.79
N PHE A 335 11.62 -6.94 -16.72
CA PHE A 335 11.90 -8.39 -16.78
C PHE A 335 10.71 -9.25 -16.35
N MET A 336 10.64 -10.50 -16.81
CA MET A 336 9.73 -11.49 -16.22
C MET A 336 10.32 -12.05 -14.93
N TRP A 337 9.75 -11.65 -13.79
CA TRP A 337 10.11 -12.16 -12.47
C TRP A 337 9.15 -13.26 -12.05
N ASP A 338 8.10 -12.89 -11.32
CA ASP A 338 7.12 -13.80 -10.74
C ASP A 338 6.53 -14.78 -11.76
N SER A 339 6.22 -14.29 -12.96
CA SER A 339 5.73 -15.10 -14.08
C SER A 339 6.73 -16.18 -14.48
N PHE A 340 8.01 -15.83 -14.64
CA PHE A 340 9.07 -16.78 -14.99
C PHE A 340 9.33 -17.79 -13.87
N THR A 341 9.31 -17.35 -12.61
CA THR A 341 9.39 -18.24 -11.44
C THR A 341 8.26 -19.26 -11.43
N SER A 342 7.04 -18.81 -11.75
CA SER A 342 5.87 -19.68 -11.86
C SER A 342 6.07 -20.73 -12.96
N GLY A 343 6.55 -20.33 -14.13
CA GLY A 343 6.90 -21.26 -15.22
C GLY A 343 7.96 -22.29 -14.84
N VAL A 344 9.05 -21.86 -14.19
CA VAL A 344 10.11 -22.75 -13.71
C VAL A 344 9.55 -23.78 -12.74
N ALA A 345 8.72 -23.35 -11.80
CA ALA A 345 8.13 -24.22 -10.81
C ALA A 345 7.13 -25.23 -11.42
N VAL A 346 6.21 -24.76 -12.25
CA VAL A 346 5.24 -25.62 -12.99
C VAL A 346 5.98 -26.70 -13.79
N SER A 347 7.05 -26.32 -14.50
CA SER A 347 7.85 -27.28 -15.28
C SER A 347 8.52 -28.36 -14.41
N ILE A 348 9.02 -28.00 -13.22
CA ILE A 348 9.60 -28.99 -12.29
C ILE A 348 8.53 -29.92 -11.71
N MET A 349 7.39 -29.33 -11.36
CA MET A 349 6.22 -30.02 -10.79
C MET A 349 5.66 -31.06 -11.78
N GLN A 350 5.46 -30.68 -13.03
CA GLN A 350 4.94 -31.56 -14.10
C GLN A 350 5.91 -32.69 -14.46
N ASN A 351 7.22 -32.44 -14.41
CA ASN A 351 8.22 -33.44 -14.77
C ASN A 351 8.54 -34.44 -13.63
N GLY A 352 7.90 -34.32 -12.46
CA GLY A 352 7.95 -35.36 -11.41
C GLY A 352 9.26 -35.44 -10.63
N HIS A 353 9.87 -34.29 -10.29
CA HIS A 353 11.15 -34.20 -9.56
C HIS A 353 12.22 -35.15 -10.13
N ILE A 354 12.46 -35.12 -11.44
CA ILE A 354 13.59 -35.84 -12.01
C ILE A 354 14.85 -35.31 -11.34
N ASN A 355 15.62 -36.20 -10.70
CA ASN A 355 16.86 -35.90 -9.96
C ASN A 355 17.95 -35.19 -10.80
N SER A 356 17.69 -34.87 -12.07
CA SER A 356 18.58 -34.15 -12.97
C SER A 356 18.52 -32.63 -12.81
N GLY A 357 17.49 -32.08 -12.16
CA GLY A 357 17.29 -30.63 -12.08
C GLY A 357 16.93 -30.01 -13.44
N GLU A 358 16.48 -30.80 -14.42
CA GLU A 358 16.08 -30.28 -15.72
C GLU A 358 14.82 -29.41 -15.63
N ASN A 359 14.82 -28.32 -16.39
CA ASN A 359 13.69 -27.41 -16.49
C ASN A 359 13.48 -27.02 -17.95
N GLU A 360 12.24 -26.86 -18.40
CA GLU A 360 11.96 -26.52 -19.81
C GLU A 360 12.38 -25.10 -20.19
N PHE A 361 12.33 -24.18 -19.22
CA PHE A 361 12.47 -22.74 -19.44
C PHE A 361 13.78 -22.17 -18.93
N ALA A 362 14.48 -22.86 -18.02
CA ALA A 362 15.70 -22.38 -17.38
C ALA A 362 16.84 -23.42 -17.40
N ASP A 363 18.07 -22.92 -17.41
CA ASP A 363 19.24 -23.73 -17.04
C ASP A 363 19.39 -23.72 -15.52
N MET A 364 19.52 -24.90 -14.92
CA MET A 364 19.50 -25.07 -13.47
C MET A 364 20.84 -25.57 -12.96
N GLU A 365 21.24 -25.11 -11.77
CA GLU A 365 22.49 -25.53 -11.11
C GLU A 365 22.32 -25.52 -9.59
N TYR A 366 22.91 -26.50 -8.90
CA TYR A 366 22.99 -26.45 -7.45
C TYR A 366 24.09 -25.49 -6.98
N ARG A 367 23.75 -24.60 -6.05
CA ARG A 367 24.68 -23.61 -5.48
C ARG A 367 24.62 -23.66 -3.95
N ASN A 368 25.77 -23.41 -3.32
CA ASN A 368 25.88 -23.20 -1.88
C ASN A 368 25.77 -21.70 -1.60
N ILE A 369 24.67 -21.30 -0.96
CA ILE A 369 24.37 -19.90 -0.68
C ILE A 369 24.00 -19.68 0.78
N THR A 370 23.96 -18.41 1.20
CA THR A 370 23.33 -17.96 2.44
C THR A 370 22.70 -16.59 2.24
N ILE A 371 21.88 -16.16 3.20
CA ILE A 371 21.31 -14.81 3.22
C ILE A 371 22.04 -13.98 4.27
N VAL A 372 22.62 -12.86 3.87
CA VAL A 372 23.26 -11.94 4.81
C VAL A 372 22.17 -11.16 5.56
N THR A 373 22.12 -11.31 6.87
CA THR A 373 21.09 -10.66 7.72
C THR A 373 21.59 -9.41 8.44
N SER A 374 22.91 -9.26 8.58
CA SER A 374 23.55 -8.14 9.27
C SER A 374 25.00 -7.98 8.80
N ASN A 375 25.60 -6.82 9.04
CA ASN A 375 26.92 -6.43 8.55
C ASN A 375 28.02 -6.61 9.61
N ILE A 376 29.20 -7.05 9.19
CA ILE A 376 30.39 -7.22 10.02
C ILE A 376 30.87 -5.84 10.56
N PRO A 377 31.40 -5.75 11.81
CA PRO A 377 31.65 -6.86 12.74
C PRO A 377 30.40 -7.36 13.46
N TYR A 378 30.34 -8.68 13.67
CA TYR A 378 29.32 -9.30 14.54
C TYR A 378 29.65 -9.05 16.01
N GLY A 379 28.62 -8.96 16.86
CA GLY A 379 28.73 -8.64 18.28
C GLY A 379 28.82 -7.14 18.58
N VAL A 380 28.52 -6.29 17.60
CA VAL A 380 28.51 -4.84 17.77
C VAL A 380 27.15 -4.40 18.29
N HIS A 381 27.17 -3.49 19.26
CA HIS A 381 25.98 -2.87 19.88
C HIS A 381 25.99 -1.37 19.60
N ASP A 382 25.54 -0.98 18.41
CA ASP A 382 25.50 0.41 17.95
C ASP A 382 24.07 0.99 17.92
N GLY A 383 23.08 0.25 18.43
CA GLY A 383 21.67 0.67 18.42
C GLY A 383 20.93 0.33 17.12
N SER A 384 21.61 -0.26 16.13
CA SER A 384 20.99 -0.58 14.85
C SER A 384 20.22 -1.91 14.84
N ASN A 385 20.49 -2.85 15.73
CA ASN A 385 20.02 -4.23 15.65
C ASN A 385 19.08 -4.59 16.81
N PRO A 386 17.73 -4.55 16.59
CA PRO A 386 16.75 -4.74 17.64
C PRO A 386 16.71 -6.15 18.24
N PHE A 387 17.39 -7.14 17.63
CA PHE A 387 17.54 -8.45 18.24
C PHE A 387 18.46 -8.45 19.45
N PHE A 388 19.40 -7.50 19.53
CA PHE A 388 20.46 -7.47 20.54
C PHE A 388 20.46 -6.19 21.38
N ASP A 389 20.09 -5.06 20.79
CA ASP A 389 20.21 -3.76 21.47
C ASP A 389 19.25 -3.61 22.65
N ASN A 390 19.76 -3.02 23.73
CA ASN A 390 19.05 -2.81 25.00
C ASN A 390 18.41 -4.08 25.58
N ARG A 391 19.04 -5.25 25.39
CA ARG A 391 18.53 -6.56 25.85
C ARG A 391 19.58 -7.37 26.61
N ASP A 392 19.16 -7.92 27.74
CA ASP A 392 19.97 -8.89 28.48
C ASP A 392 20.07 -10.24 27.72
N ILE A 393 18.91 -10.70 27.21
CA ILE A 393 18.75 -11.92 26.42
C ILE A 393 18.40 -11.51 24.98
N PRO A 394 19.22 -11.90 23.98
CA PRO A 394 18.90 -11.64 22.59
C PRO A 394 17.56 -12.24 22.19
N LYS A 395 16.83 -11.52 21.33
CA LYS A 395 15.57 -12.00 20.81
C LYS A 395 15.74 -13.32 20.08
N PHE A 396 14.74 -14.20 20.15
CA PHE A 396 14.77 -15.55 19.58
C PHE A 396 15.96 -16.41 20.07
N ASN A 397 16.58 -16.03 21.19
CA ASN A 397 17.79 -16.67 21.73
C ASN A 397 18.95 -16.70 20.72
N LEU A 398 19.08 -15.67 19.88
CA LEU A 398 20.17 -15.57 18.91
C LEU A 398 21.54 -15.44 19.60
N GLN A 399 22.59 -15.93 18.94
CA GLN A 399 23.95 -15.87 19.46
C GLN A 399 24.51 -14.44 19.39
N LYS A 400 25.07 -13.94 20.50
CA LYS A 400 25.59 -12.57 20.61
C LYS A 400 26.72 -12.24 19.64
N ASP A 401 27.51 -13.23 19.22
CA ASP A 401 28.59 -13.06 18.23
C ASP A 401 28.29 -13.81 16.92
N GLY A 402 27.02 -14.10 16.66
CA GLY A 402 26.56 -14.85 15.48
C GLY A 402 26.34 -13.96 14.25
N VAL A 403 26.01 -14.59 13.12
CA VAL A 403 25.79 -13.91 11.83
C VAL A 403 24.64 -12.88 11.81
N HIS A 404 23.82 -12.88 12.85
CA HIS A 404 22.72 -11.95 13.02
C HIS A 404 23.06 -10.74 13.89
N SER A 405 24.22 -10.69 14.55
CA SER A 405 24.54 -9.69 15.58
C SER A 405 25.42 -8.54 15.11
N GLY A 406 25.45 -8.31 13.80
CA GLY A 406 26.11 -7.16 13.19
C GLY A 406 25.23 -5.92 13.12
N HIS A 407 25.75 -4.89 12.46
CA HIS A 407 24.98 -3.69 12.12
C HIS A 407 23.90 -4.02 11.10
N VAL A 408 22.69 -3.47 11.28
CA VAL A 408 21.59 -3.66 10.34
C VAL A 408 21.19 -2.31 9.78
N GLN A 409 21.16 -2.20 8.45
CA GLN A 409 20.91 -0.93 7.75
C GLN A 409 19.65 -0.25 8.30
N MET A 410 19.78 0.95 8.88
CA MET A 410 18.71 1.74 9.51
C MET A 410 17.91 2.60 8.52
N GLY A 411 18.51 2.93 7.38
CA GLY A 411 18.16 4.06 6.54
C GLY A 411 18.56 3.85 5.08
N LEU A 412 17.91 4.54 4.13
CA LEU A 412 18.53 4.74 2.79
C LEU A 412 19.78 5.63 2.87
N LEU A 413 19.86 6.47 3.90
CA LEU A 413 20.97 7.38 4.17
C LEU A 413 21.78 6.95 5.41
N ASP A 414 21.77 5.66 5.74
CA ASP A 414 22.51 5.15 6.89
C ASP A 414 24.02 5.46 6.76
N PRO A 415 24.60 6.28 7.67
CA PRO A 415 26.00 6.64 7.61
C PRO A 415 26.97 5.45 7.66
N PHE A 416 26.59 4.33 8.30
CA PHE A 416 27.40 3.13 8.34
C PHE A 416 27.52 2.48 6.95
N CYS A 417 26.42 2.53 6.18
CA CYS A 417 26.32 1.93 4.86
C CYS A 417 26.93 2.80 3.75
N LEU A 418 27.07 4.11 3.99
CA LEU A 418 27.51 5.07 2.98
C LEU A 418 29.04 5.13 2.87
N VAL A 419 29.56 4.91 1.67
CA VAL A 419 30.99 5.02 1.37
C VAL A 419 31.26 6.27 0.52
N LYS A 420 32.13 7.16 1.00
CA LYS A 420 32.53 8.37 0.25
C LYS A 420 33.14 7.97 -1.10
N ASN A 421 32.58 8.49 -2.20
CA ASN A 421 33.03 8.22 -3.57
C ASN A 421 33.09 6.72 -3.92
N GLY A 422 32.26 5.89 -3.26
CA GLY A 422 32.29 4.44 -3.38
C GLY A 422 30.90 3.81 -3.41
N LYS A 423 30.91 2.50 -3.62
CA LYS A 423 29.74 1.63 -3.57
C LYS A 423 29.35 1.40 -2.10
N GLY A 424 28.05 1.37 -1.79
CA GLY A 424 27.56 1.13 -0.44
C GLY A 424 28.13 -0.13 0.20
N SER A 425 28.39 -0.08 1.50
CA SER A 425 29.05 -1.14 2.27
C SER A 425 28.08 -2.18 2.83
N CYS A 426 26.80 -1.82 2.99
CA CYS A 426 25.81 -2.71 3.58
C CYS A 426 25.41 -3.83 2.62
N LYS A 427 25.17 -5.00 3.20
CA LYS A 427 24.89 -6.27 2.52
C LYS A 427 23.65 -6.96 3.07
N ASP A 428 22.82 -6.29 3.87
CA ASP A 428 21.53 -6.81 4.32
C ASP A 428 20.78 -7.37 3.10
N ALA A 429 20.23 -8.58 3.19
CA ALA A 429 19.54 -9.27 2.11
C ALA A 429 20.40 -9.77 0.94
N TYR A 430 21.73 -9.68 1.01
CA TYR A 430 22.58 -10.25 -0.03
C TYR A 430 22.47 -11.78 -0.02
N THR A 431 22.23 -12.36 -1.19
CA THR A 431 22.24 -13.82 -1.41
C THR A 431 23.66 -14.24 -1.79
N GLU A 432 24.49 -14.49 -0.78
CA GLU A 432 25.93 -14.68 -0.94
C GLU A 432 26.28 -16.16 -1.19
N GLU A 433 27.13 -16.43 -2.17
CA GLU A 433 27.76 -17.75 -2.29
C GLU A 433 28.80 -17.95 -1.20
N VAL A 434 28.70 -19.07 -0.51
CA VAL A 434 29.54 -19.39 0.64
C VAL A 434 29.96 -20.86 0.64
N THR A 435 31.07 -21.17 1.29
CA THR A 435 31.63 -22.53 1.38
C THR A 435 31.70 -23.07 2.82
N GLY A 436 31.30 -22.27 3.80
CA GLY A 436 31.35 -22.61 5.21
C GLY A 436 30.14 -23.44 5.69
N ARG A 437 29.97 -23.51 7.00
CA ARG A 437 28.89 -24.29 7.65
C ARG A 437 27.52 -23.63 7.51
N GLU A 438 27.52 -22.35 7.18
CA GLU A 438 26.36 -21.51 6.88
C GLU A 438 25.83 -21.69 5.45
N ALA A 439 26.49 -22.51 4.62
CA ALA A 439 26.04 -22.83 3.28
C ALA A 439 24.78 -23.70 3.29
N VAL A 440 23.76 -23.28 2.54
CA VAL A 440 22.62 -24.13 2.17
C VAL A 440 22.70 -24.45 0.68
N LEU A 441 22.53 -25.73 0.35
CA LEU A 441 22.52 -26.21 -1.04
C LEU A 441 21.13 -25.97 -1.64
N VAL A 442 21.06 -25.13 -2.67
CA VAL A 442 19.82 -24.70 -3.32
C VAL A 442 19.88 -24.96 -4.81
N LEU A 443 18.78 -25.41 -5.42
CA LEU A 443 18.68 -25.51 -6.88
C LEU A 443 18.37 -24.13 -7.46
N VAL A 444 19.27 -23.59 -8.28
CA VAL A 444 19.20 -22.21 -8.77
C VAL A 444 18.96 -22.18 -10.27
N ALA A 445 17.95 -21.42 -10.72
CA ALA A 445 17.84 -21.03 -12.12
C ALA A 445 18.95 -20.01 -12.43
N THR A 446 19.72 -20.27 -13.48
CA THR A 446 20.90 -19.44 -13.85
C THR A 446 20.65 -18.54 -15.04
N LYS A 447 19.82 -18.97 -15.99
CA LYS A 447 19.40 -18.20 -17.18
C LYS A 447 18.15 -18.82 -17.81
N ALA A 448 17.35 -17.98 -18.47
CA ALA A 448 16.24 -18.40 -19.31
C ALA A 448 16.76 -18.99 -20.63
N LYS A 449 16.16 -20.09 -21.05
CA LYS A 449 16.49 -20.80 -22.28
C LYS A 449 16.01 -20.02 -23.51
N PRO A 450 16.80 -20.00 -24.60
CA PRO A 450 16.33 -19.46 -25.88
C PRO A 450 15.15 -20.29 -26.39
N ASN A 451 14.30 -19.67 -27.22
CA ASN A 451 13.23 -20.40 -27.90
C ASN A 451 13.83 -21.52 -28.76
N LYS A 452 13.24 -22.72 -28.71
CA LYS A 452 13.66 -23.86 -29.52
C LYS A 452 13.46 -23.61 -31.02
N ASP A 453 12.47 -22.80 -31.38
CA ASP A 453 12.28 -22.32 -32.75
C ASP A 453 13.11 -21.07 -33.01
N ILE A 454 14.21 -21.25 -33.75
CA ILE A 454 15.16 -20.19 -34.12
C ILE A 454 14.51 -19.10 -35.00
N ASN A 455 13.41 -19.42 -35.68
CA ASN A 455 12.70 -18.48 -36.55
C ASN A 455 11.59 -17.70 -35.81
N SER A 456 11.28 -18.05 -34.57
CA SER A 456 10.27 -17.37 -33.76
C SER A 456 10.72 -15.94 -33.41
N THR A 457 9.79 -14.99 -33.47
CA THR A 457 10.01 -13.61 -32.99
C THR A 457 10.11 -13.54 -31.46
N LEU A 458 9.60 -14.55 -30.76
CA LEU A 458 9.71 -14.70 -29.31
C LEU A 458 11.04 -15.37 -28.97
N ASN A 459 12.01 -14.60 -28.46
CA ASN A 459 13.38 -15.08 -28.28
C ASN A 459 13.62 -15.98 -27.05
N ARG A 460 12.60 -16.25 -26.23
CA ARG A 460 12.65 -17.15 -25.08
C ARG A 460 11.57 -18.22 -25.19
N GLU A 461 11.91 -19.44 -24.78
CA GLU A 461 10.96 -20.57 -24.76
C GLU A 461 9.75 -20.24 -23.87
N PHE A 462 10.02 -19.61 -22.72
CA PHE A 462 8.98 -19.24 -21.76
C PHE A 462 7.93 -18.28 -22.35
N PHE A 463 8.31 -17.33 -23.21
CA PHE A 463 7.36 -16.38 -23.79
C PHE A 463 6.25 -17.05 -24.58
N LYS A 464 6.60 -18.10 -25.33
CA LYS A 464 5.61 -18.85 -26.11
C LYS A 464 4.65 -19.59 -25.17
N SER A 465 5.18 -20.34 -24.21
CA SER A 465 4.38 -21.04 -23.21
C SER A 465 3.50 -20.10 -22.40
N PHE A 466 4.03 -18.95 -21.99
CA PHE A 466 3.30 -17.92 -21.24
C PHE A 466 2.05 -17.45 -22.01
N LEU A 467 2.21 -17.07 -23.29
CA LEU A 467 1.09 -16.63 -24.11
C LEU A 467 0.10 -17.77 -24.40
N GLU A 468 0.59 -18.99 -24.64
CA GLU A 468 -0.25 -20.18 -24.85
C GLU A 468 -1.12 -20.49 -23.63
N VAL A 469 -0.51 -20.50 -22.44
CA VAL A 469 -1.21 -20.77 -21.17
C VAL A 469 -2.24 -19.71 -20.91
N LEU A 470 -1.88 -18.41 -20.93
CA LEU A 470 -2.84 -17.34 -20.64
C LEU A 470 -4.02 -17.31 -21.60
N ASN A 471 -3.84 -17.76 -22.84
CA ASN A 471 -4.89 -17.77 -23.85
C ASN A 471 -5.64 -19.11 -23.96
N ALA A 472 -5.38 -20.06 -23.06
CA ALA A 472 -6.01 -21.37 -23.11
C ALA A 472 -7.50 -21.32 -22.70
N PRO A 473 -8.42 -21.90 -23.50
CA PRO A 473 -9.86 -21.73 -23.28
C PRO A 473 -10.43 -22.56 -22.13
N PHE A 474 -9.73 -23.62 -21.68
CA PHE A 474 -10.28 -24.60 -20.74
C PHE A 474 -10.43 -24.05 -19.31
N GLN A 475 -9.69 -23.00 -18.95
CA GLN A 475 -9.68 -22.41 -17.61
C GLN A 475 -9.73 -20.87 -17.63
N SER A 476 -10.24 -20.30 -18.72
CA SER A 476 -10.37 -18.86 -18.84
C SER A 476 -11.33 -18.29 -17.79
N GLY A 477 -11.13 -17.02 -17.44
CA GLY A 477 -12.02 -16.28 -16.54
C GLY A 477 -13.47 -16.45 -16.93
N ARG A 478 -14.31 -16.80 -15.95
CA ARG A 478 -15.75 -17.06 -16.17
C ARG A 478 -16.59 -15.80 -16.09
N PHE A 479 -16.14 -14.83 -15.31
CA PHE A 479 -16.87 -13.60 -15.06
C PHE A 479 -16.07 -12.42 -15.56
N ASN A 480 -16.62 -11.67 -16.51
CA ASN A 480 -16.07 -10.38 -16.94
C ASN A 480 -17.01 -9.25 -16.51
N PHE A 481 -16.45 -8.11 -16.10
CA PHE A 481 -17.17 -6.88 -15.81
C PHE A 481 -18.15 -6.48 -16.93
N THR A 482 -17.74 -6.52 -18.21
CA THR A 482 -18.64 -6.13 -19.32
C THR A 482 -19.80 -7.12 -19.51
N THR A 483 -19.59 -8.40 -19.20
CA THR A 483 -20.67 -9.41 -19.21
C THR A 483 -21.53 -9.36 -17.95
N GLN A 484 -20.94 -9.00 -16.81
CA GLN A 484 -21.63 -8.80 -15.54
C GLN A 484 -22.58 -7.59 -15.64
N PHE A 485 -22.24 -6.62 -16.49
CA PHE A 485 -22.93 -5.34 -16.63
C PHE A 485 -23.17 -4.97 -18.11
N PRO A 486 -24.12 -5.62 -18.80
CA PRO A 486 -24.36 -5.40 -20.23
C PRO A 486 -24.73 -3.96 -20.61
N PHE A 487 -25.33 -3.21 -19.68
CA PHE A 487 -25.74 -1.82 -19.87
C PHE A 487 -24.80 -0.82 -19.18
N TYR A 488 -23.57 -1.26 -18.87
CA TYR A 488 -22.55 -0.39 -18.28
C TYR A 488 -22.33 0.88 -19.13
N LYS A 489 -22.27 2.03 -18.45
CA LYS A 489 -21.97 3.33 -19.05
C LYS A 489 -21.10 4.16 -18.12
N ASN A 490 -20.10 4.83 -18.69
CA ASN A 490 -19.29 5.84 -18.02
C ASN A 490 -20.07 7.15 -17.92
N VAL A 491 -20.95 7.25 -16.93
CA VAL A 491 -21.75 8.45 -16.67
C VAL A 491 -21.12 9.25 -15.54
N LEU A 492 -20.88 10.54 -15.77
CA LEU A 492 -20.52 11.48 -14.71
C LEU A 492 -21.76 12.25 -14.28
N TYR A 493 -21.98 12.35 -12.98
CA TYR A 493 -23.08 13.11 -12.38
C TYR A 493 -22.57 14.48 -11.96
N LYS A 494 -22.95 15.52 -12.71
CA LYS A 494 -22.58 16.91 -12.44
C LYS A 494 -23.85 17.75 -12.26
N PRO A 495 -23.96 18.57 -11.19
CA PRO A 495 -25.10 19.44 -11.01
C PRO A 495 -25.05 20.61 -11.99
N ASN A 496 -26.21 21.11 -12.40
CA ASN A 496 -26.31 22.39 -13.09
C ASN A 496 -26.47 23.50 -12.05
N LEU A 497 -25.34 24.07 -11.59
CA LEU A 497 -25.32 25.09 -10.54
C LEU A 497 -25.72 26.49 -11.04
N GLY A 498 -25.80 26.71 -12.37
CA GLY A 498 -26.50 27.82 -13.04
C GLY A 498 -26.53 29.19 -12.33
N ALA A 499 -27.68 29.87 -12.40
CA ALA A 499 -27.92 31.20 -11.80
C ALA A 499 -28.22 31.16 -10.29
N HIS A 500 -27.80 30.11 -9.58
CA HIS A 500 -27.97 30.03 -8.13
C HIS A 500 -27.00 30.99 -7.43
N ASN A 501 -27.45 31.60 -6.32
CA ASN A 501 -26.53 32.33 -5.44
C ASN A 501 -25.67 31.30 -4.72
N LEU A 502 -24.41 31.19 -5.14
CA LEU A 502 -23.45 30.27 -4.53
C LEU A 502 -23.01 30.81 -3.17
N GLY A 503 -22.84 29.89 -2.21
CA GLY A 503 -22.41 30.20 -0.86
C GLY A 503 -20.92 30.54 -0.76
N LYS A 504 -20.39 30.44 0.45
CA LYS A 504 -18.96 30.68 0.70
C LYS A 504 -18.12 29.62 -0.04
N PRO A 505 -17.13 30.02 -0.87
CA PRO A 505 -16.28 29.07 -1.58
C PRO A 505 -15.30 28.40 -0.59
N VAL A 506 -15.33 27.08 -0.56
CA VAL A 506 -14.58 26.25 0.37
C VAL A 506 -13.69 25.24 -0.35
N ILE A 507 -12.49 25.05 0.20
CA ILE A 507 -11.61 23.93 -0.14
C ILE A 507 -11.52 23.03 1.09
N LEU A 508 -11.68 21.72 0.90
CA LEU A 508 -11.43 20.71 1.93
C LEU A 508 -10.04 20.11 1.73
N ASP A 509 -9.15 20.25 2.71
CA ASP A 509 -7.85 19.56 2.79
C ASP A 509 -7.99 18.43 3.82
N MET A 510 -7.82 17.19 3.39
CA MET A 510 -8.14 16.00 4.18
C MET A 510 -7.10 14.90 3.99
N ASP A 511 -6.90 14.05 4.98
CA ASP A 511 -6.01 12.89 4.92
C ASP A 511 -6.76 11.55 4.77
N MET A 512 -8.01 11.63 4.30
CA MET A 512 -8.86 10.48 3.91
C MET A 512 -9.18 9.50 5.04
N SER A 513 -9.16 9.96 6.29
CA SER A 513 -9.65 9.16 7.41
C SER A 513 -11.15 8.88 7.30
N ALA A 514 -11.66 7.96 8.11
CA ALA A 514 -13.10 7.71 8.20
C ALA A 514 -13.87 8.99 8.61
N GLY A 515 -13.27 9.82 9.46
CA GLY A 515 -13.83 11.10 9.88
C GLY A 515 -13.95 12.08 8.73
N ASP A 516 -12.92 12.17 7.87
CA ASP A 516 -12.94 13.03 6.69
C ASP A 516 -13.99 12.63 5.67
N ILE A 517 -14.19 11.33 5.46
CA ILE A 517 -15.23 10.87 4.54
C ILE A 517 -16.62 11.26 5.06
N VAL A 518 -16.84 11.21 6.39
CA VAL A 518 -18.09 11.70 6.98
C VAL A 518 -18.19 13.23 6.89
N ALA A 519 -17.09 13.95 7.11
CA ALA A 519 -17.03 15.41 6.96
C ALA A 519 -17.30 15.87 5.52
N LEU A 520 -16.75 15.15 4.52
CA LEU A 520 -17.03 15.37 3.10
C LEU A 520 -18.51 15.15 2.80
N ILE A 521 -19.09 14.02 3.23
CA ILE A 521 -20.52 13.76 3.04
C ILE A 521 -21.34 14.88 3.68
N TYR A 522 -21.00 15.31 4.91
CA TYR A 522 -21.65 16.43 5.58
C TYR A 522 -21.59 17.71 4.74
N LEU A 523 -20.42 18.11 4.23
CA LEU A 523 -20.28 19.30 3.38
C LEU A 523 -21.09 19.20 2.08
N LEU A 524 -21.19 18.00 1.49
CA LEU A 524 -22.03 17.75 0.31
C LEU A 524 -23.54 17.80 0.62
N LYS A 525 -23.94 17.65 1.89
CA LYS A 525 -25.31 17.84 2.37
C LYS A 525 -25.64 19.29 2.69
N VAL A 526 -24.66 20.10 3.04
CA VAL A 526 -24.87 21.55 3.28
C VAL A 526 -25.37 22.18 1.97
N PRO A 527 -26.47 22.97 2.01
CA PRO A 527 -26.96 23.67 0.83
C PRO A 527 -25.85 24.45 0.11
N VAL A 528 -25.79 24.34 -1.21
CA VAL A 528 -24.78 25.02 -2.04
C VAL A 528 -24.83 26.55 -1.91
N GLU A 529 -25.97 27.09 -1.48
CA GLU A 529 -26.16 28.52 -1.18
C GLU A 529 -25.48 28.96 0.13
N ILE A 530 -25.08 28.01 0.98
CA ILE A 530 -24.36 28.27 2.24
C ILE A 530 -22.88 28.00 2.05
N ILE A 531 -22.53 26.82 1.52
CA ILE A 531 -21.15 26.40 1.26
C ILE A 531 -21.04 25.88 -0.17
N GLU A 532 -20.14 26.49 -0.94
CA GLU A 532 -19.75 25.98 -2.24
C GLU A 532 -18.42 25.25 -2.13
N LEU A 533 -18.45 23.92 -2.04
CA LEU A 533 -17.23 23.11 -2.08
C LEU A 533 -16.63 23.15 -3.50
N LYS A 534 -15.52 23.89 -3.65
CA LYS A 534 -14.81 24.14 -4.93
C LYS A 534 -13.79 23.07 -5.28
N GLY A 535 -13.26 22.35 -4.30
CA GLY A 535 -12.25 21.32 -4.52
C GLY A 535 -11.80 20.64 -3.24
N ILE A 536 -11.10 19.53 -3.43
CA ILE A 536 -10.54 18.70 -2.36
C ILE A 536 -9.04 18.58 -2.58
N LEU A 537 -8.25 18.83 -1.54
CA LEU A 537 -6.82 18.55 -1.48
C LEU A 537 -6.62 17.33 -0.57
N VAL A 538 -5.82 16.38 -1.02
CA VAL A 538 -5.57 15.13 -0.29
C VAL A 538 -4.17 15.17 0.29
N SER A 539 -4.04 15.07 1.60
CA SER A 539 -2.76 14.97 2.29
C SER A 539 -2.39 13.48 2.43
N ALA A 540 -1.36 13.04 1.70
CA ALA A 540 -0.93 11.63 1.72
C ALA A 540 -0.05 11.28 2.93
N THR A 541 0.13 12.21 3.87
CA THR A 541 0.96 12.06 5.08
C THR A 541 0.17 11.64 6.32
N GLY A 542 -1.15 11.46 6.21
CA GLY A 542 -2.03 11.16 7.35
C GLY A 542 -2.50 9.71 7.47
N TRP A 543 -3.78 9.51 7.84
CA TRP A 543 -4.32 8.23 8.32
C TRP A 543 -4.58 7.15 7.27
N ALA A 544 -4.61 7.50 5.99
CA ALA A 544 -4.89 6.58 4.91
C ALA A 544 -3.87 6.71 3.78
N ASN A 545 -3.63 5.61 3.04
CA ASN A 545 -2.74 5.61 1.90
C ASN A 545 -3.35 6.41 0.75
N ALA A 546 -2.50 6.95 -0.13
CA ALA A 546 -2.95 7.74 -1.28
C ALA A 546 -3.89 6.99 -2.23
N ALA A 547 -3.82 5.66 -2.27
CA ALA A 547 -4.72 4.82 -3.07
C ALA A 547 -6.19 4.93 -2.61
N THR A 548 -6.45 5.41 -1.39
CA THR A 548 -7.78 5.71 -0.84
C THR A 548 -8.49 6.83 -1.59
N ILE A 549 -7.79 7.61 -2.44
CA ILE A 549 -8.40 8.67 -3.27
C ILE A 549 -9.56 8.15 -4.14
N ASP A 550 -9.53 6.88 -4.51
CA ASP A 550 -10.59 6.20 -5.24
C ASP A 550 -11.93 6.20 -4.49
N ILE A 551 -11.91 6.24 -3.16
CA ILE A 551 -13.10 6.34 -2.31
C ILE A 551 -13.70 7.74 -2.36
N ILE A 552 -12.86 8.79 -2.43
CA ILE A 552 -13.35 10.17 -2.59
C ILE A 552 -14.15 10.27 -3.89
N TYR A 553 -13.64 9.68 -4.98
CA TYR A 553 -14.36 9.64 -6.26
C TYR A 553 -15.69 8.90 -6.17
N ASP A 554 -15.75 7.78 -5.45
CA ASP A 554 -17.00 7.03 -5.26
C ASP A 554 -18.02 7.83 -4.42
N VAL A 555 -17.58 8.56 -3.39
CA VAL A 555 -18.44 9.43 -2.56
C VAL A 555 -18.96 10.62 -3.36
N LEU A 556 -18.10 11.28 -4.14
CA LEU A 556 -18.52 12.37 -5.04
C LEU A 556 -19.52 11.87 -6.08
N HIS A 557 -19.28 10.68 -6.64
CA HIS A 557 -20.18 10.06 -7.60
C HIS A 557 -21.54 9.71 -6.97
N MET A 558 -21.53 9.13 -5.75
CA MET A 558 -22.74 8.88 -4.95
C MET A 558 -23.58 10.14 -4.77
N MET A 559 -22.93 11.25 -4.44
CA MET A 559 -23.59 12.53 -4.15
C MET A 559 -23.87 13.37 -5.41
N GLY A 560 -23.51 12.88 -6.60
CA GLY A 560 -23.75 13.59 -7.86
C GLY A 560 -22.89 14.84 -8.04
N ARG A 561 -21.65 14.81 -7.53
CA ARG A 561 -20.70 15.91 -7.50
C ARG A 561 -19.38 15.57 -8.19
N ASP A 562 -19.46 14.89 -9.34
CA ASP A 562 -18.29 14.59 -10.18
C ASP A 562 -17.66 15.86 -10.81
N ASP A 563 -18.24 17.05 -10.58
CA ASP A 563 -17.68 18.35 -10.93
C ASP A 563 -16.52 18.78 -10.03
N ILE A 564 -16.45 18.28 -8.79
CA ILE A 564 -15.45 18.70 -7.80
C ILE A 564 -14.06 18.11 -8.16
N PRO A 565 -13.03 18.96 -8.40
CA PRO A 565 -11.67 18.50 -8.61
C PRO A 565 -11.06 17.99 -7.30
N VAL A 566 -10.26 16.91 -7.39
CA VAL A 566 -9.55 16.30 -6.27
C VAL A 566 -8.07 16.28 -6.60
N GLY A 567 -7.24 16.90 -5.77
CA GLY A 567 -5.81 17.05 -5.99
C GLY A 567 -5.00 16.26 -4.97
N LEU A 568 -4.08 15.42 -5.44
CA LEU A 568 -3.22 14.61 -4.58
C LEU A 568 -1.97 15.39 -4.16
N GLY A 569 -1.71 15.44 -2.86
CA GLY A 569 -0.57 16.10 -2.24
C GLY A 569 0.72 15.29 -2.29
N ASP A 570 1.75 15.85 -1.65
CA ASP A 570 3.03 15.16 -1.46
C ASP A 570 2.92 14.07 -0.37
N PHE A 571 3.84 13.11 -0.41
CA PHE A 571 3.80 11.88 0.40
C PHE A 571 4.65 11.94 1.67
N PHE A 572 5.35 13.04 1.89
CA PHE A 572 6.26 13.21 3.01
C PHE A 572 5.97 14.52 3.73
N ALA A 573 6.07 14.50 5.06
CA ALA A 573 6.08 15.73 5.83
C ALA A 573 7.24 16.61 5.37
N LEU A 574 7.12 17.92 5.59
CA LEU A 574 8.14 18.85 5.12
C LEU A 574 9.53 18.47 5.66
N GLY A 575 10.52 18.41 4.77
CA GLY A 575 11.90 18.07 5.12
C GLY A 575 12.19 16.58 5.30
N GLN A 576 11.22 15.67 5.12
CA GLN A 576 11.44 14.22 5.20
C GLN A 576 11.74 13.55 3.85
N ALA A 577 11.42 14.20 2.73
CA ALA A 577 11.77 13.66 1.41
C ALA A 577 13.30 13.59 1.24
N ASN A 578 13.79 12.50 0.64
CA ASN A 578 15.21 12.32 0.40
C ASN A 578 15.71 13.37 -0.61
N PRO A 579 16.77 14.14 -0.29
CA PRO A 579 17.26 15.22 -1.16
C PRO A 579 17.71 14.76 -2.56
N SER A 580 18.18 13.51 -2.68
CA SER A 580 18.67 12.94 -3.93
C SER A 580 17.59 12.19 -4.73
N MET A 581 16.48 11.80 -4.09
CA MET A 581 15.37 11.10 -4.72
C MET A 581 14.08 11.35 -3.92
N SER A 582 13.33 12.40 -4.27
CA SER A 582 12.12 12.82 -3.54
C SER A 582 10.98 11.78 -3.50
N ALA A 583 11.05 10.74 -4.33
CA ALA A 583 10.12 9.62 -4.33
C ALA A 583 10.23 8.75 -3.06
N VAL A 584 11.34 8.83 -2.33
CA VAL A 584 11.56 8.16 -1.04
C VAL A 584 11.95 9.18 0.03
N GLY A 585 11.88 8.79 1.29
CA GLY A 585 12.13 9.70 2.41
C GLY A 585 12.08 8.99 3.75
N GLU A 586 12.30 9.76 4.80
CA GLU A 586 12.17 9.30 6.18
C GLU A 586 10.69 9.18 6.55
N CYS A 587 10.37 8.25 7.46
CA CYS A 587 9.00 8.07 7.96
C CYS A 587 8.83 8.52 9.42
N LYS A 588 9.70 9.42 9.89
CA LYS A 588 9.86 9.76 11.30
C LYS A 588 8.57 10.17 12.01
N TYR A 589 7.62 10.80 11.30
CA TYR A 589 6.30 11.14 11.88
C TYR A 589 5.20 10.14 11.48
N SER A 590 5.18 9.70 10.21
CA SER A 590 4.17 8.75 9.73
C SER A 590 4.23 7.39 10.43
N GLN A 591 5.35 7.03 11.06
CA GLN A 591 5.46 5.85 11.92
C GLN A 591 4.52 5.86 13.15
N ALA A 592 3.90 6.99 13.47
CA ALA A 592 2.88 7.06 14.49
C ALA A 592 1.52 6.48 14.06
N VAL A 593 1.20 6.42 12.77
CA VAL A 593 -0.10 5.90 12.29
C VAL A 593 -0.04 4.39 12.16
N PRO A 594 -0.81 3.60 12.94
CA PRO A 594 -0.75 2.15 12.81
C PRO A 594 -0.98 1.68 11.36
N TYR A 595 -0.27 0.68 10.87
CA TYR A 595 -0.60 0.11 9.56
C TYR A 595 -1.71 -0.95 9.64
N GLY A 596 -1.86 -1.60 10.79
CA GLY A 596 -2.82 -2.68 11.01
C GLY A 596 -4.15 -2.20 11.60
N SER A 597 -4.63 -2.95 12.59
CA SER A 597 -5.90 -2.67 13.26
C SER A 597 -5.99 -1.22 13.72
N GLY A 598 -7.01 -0.51 13.22
CA GLY A 598 -7.28 0.88 13.54
C GLY A 598 -6.39 1.91 12.85
N GLY A 599 -5.64 1.55 11.81
CA GLY A 599 -4.90 2.52 10.99
C GLY A 599 -4.94 2.20 9.49
N PHE A 600 -3.84 2.34 8.74
CA PHE A 600 -3.85 2.37 7.26
C PHE A 600 -4.73 1.30 6.62
N LEU A 601 -4.53 0.02 6.94
CA LEU A 601 -5.35 -1.09 6.41
C LEU A 601 -6.86 -0.87 6.50
N ASP A 602 -7.31 -0.46 7.68
CA ASP A 602 -8.72 -0.31 7.94
C ASP A 602 -9.25 0.99 7.32
N SER A 603 -8.48 2.08 7.39
CA SER A 603 -8.80 3.34 6.72
C SER A 603 -8.93 3.16 5.21
N ASP A 604 -7.96 2.51 4.56
CA ASP A 604 -7.89 2.26 3.12
C ASP A 604 -9.10 1.47 2.58
N THR A 605 -9.68 0.63 3.42
CA THR A 605 -10.82 -0.20 3.08
C THR A 605 -12.15 0.35 3.61
N LEU A 606 -12.13 1.52 4.26
CA LEU A 606 -13.20 2.08 5.09
C LEU A 606 -13.85 1.04 6.00
N PHE A 607 -13.01 0.26 6.67
CA PHE A 607 -13.39 -0.78 7.61
C PHE A 607 -14.30 -1.85 6.97
N GLY A 608 -14.04 -2.12 5.68
CA GLY A 608 -14.73 -3.08 4.84
C GLY A 608 -15.96 -2.54 4.10
N LEU A 609 -16.29 -1.26 4.25
CA LEU A 609 -17.49 -0.65 3.64
C LEU A 609 -17.21 0.06 2.32
N ALA A 610 -15.95 0.25 1.92
CA ALA A 610 -15.62 0.93 0.66
C ALA A 610 -16.31 0.29 -0.55
N ARG A 611 -16.52 -1.04 -0.53
CA ARG A 611 -17.16 -1.81 -1.61
C ARG A 611 -18.68 -1.65 -1.68
N ASP A 612 -19.31 -1.02 -0.68
CA ASP A 612 -20.74 -0.67 -0.70
C ASP A 612 -21.00 0.61 -1.53
N LEU A 613 -20.00 1.47 -1.69
CA LEU A 613 -20.10 2.72 -2.43
C LEU A 613 -20.22 2.47 -3.95
N PRO A 614 -20.95 3.31 -4.69
CA PRO A 614 -21.04 3.19 -6.14
C PRO A 614 -19.67 3.40 -6.78
N ARG A 615 -19.35 2.64 -7.83
CA ARG A 615 -18.10 2.76 -8.58
C ARG A 615 -18.15 3.98 -9.49
N SER A 616 -17.31 4.98 -9.20
CA SER A 616 -17.14 6.13 -10.08
C SER A 616 -16.39 5.75 -11.38
N PRO A 617 -16.70 6.38 -12.52
CA PRO A 617 -15.83 6.35 -13.69
C PRO A 617 -14.49 7.06 -13.45
N ARG A 618 -14.45 8.01 -12.50
CA ARG A 618 -13.21 8.64 -12.02
C ARG A 618 -12.48 7.65 -11.13
N ARG A 619 -11.16 7.62 -11.27
CA ARG A 619 -10.26 6.73 -10.53
C ARG A 619 -8.86 7.30 -10.60
N TYR A 620 -8.00 6.85 -9.70
CA TYR A 620 -6.59 7.12 -9.86
C TYR A 620 -6.10 6.57 -11.21
N THR A 621 -5.52 7.45 -12.01
CA THR A 621 -4.65 7.07 -13.13
C THR A 621 -3.41 7.94 -13.03
N ALA A 622 -2.24 7.38 -13.32
CA ALA A 622 -0.98 8.10 -13.16
C ALA A 622 -0.88 9.34 -14.06
N GLU A 623 0.12 10.16 -13.79
CA GLU A 623 0.38 11.40 -14.53
C GLU A 623 0.53 11.14 -16.03
N ASN A 624 -0.31 11.79 -16.84
CA ASN A 624 -0.38 11.53 -18.28
C ASN A 624 -0.59 12.78 -19.12
N SER A 625 0.36 13.70 -19.06
CA SER A 625 0.47 14.63 -20.16
C SER A 625 1.89 15.10 -20.30
N VAL A 626 2.45 14.92 -21.50
CA VAL A 626 3.69 15.58 -21.91
C VAL A 626 3.62 17.10 -21.69
N LEU A 627 2.42 17.68 -21.82
CA LEU A 627 2.16 19.10 -21.53
C LEU A 627 2.50 19.49 -20.07
N PHE A 628 2.41 18.54 -19.14
CA PHE A 628 2.67 18.73 -17.71
C PHE A 628 3.88 17.92 -17.21
N GLY A 629 4.79 17.54 -18.11
CA GLY A 629 6.07 16.90 -17.77
C GLY A 629 6.07 15.38 -17.76
N ALA A 630 4.98 14.71 -18.12
CA ALA A 630 4.98 13.25 -18.26
C ALA A 630 5.78 12.83 -19.52
N PRO A 631 6.46 11.67 -19.51
CA PRO A 631 7.26 11.25 -20.66
C PRO A 631 6.42 10.82 -21.87
N ARG A 632 5.18 10.32 -21.66
CA ARG A 632 4.27 9.78 -22.68
C ARG A 632 2.80 10.02 -22.31
N ASN A 633 1.88 9.76 -23.25
CA ASN A 633 0.44 9.83 -23.03
C ASN A 633 -0.15 8.41 -22.85
N THR A 634 -1.03 8.21 -21.87
CA THR A 634 -1.94 7.05 -21.81
C THR A 634 -3.19 7.24 -22.67
N ASP A 635 -4.00 6.17 -22.80
CA ASP A 635 -5.28 6.15 -23.50
C ASP A 635 -6.33 7.16 -22.94
N HIS A 636 -6.28 7.51 -21.65
CA HIS A 636 -7.26 8.38 -20.97
C HIS A 636 -6.60 9.52 -20.16
N PRO A 637 -5.88 10.47 -20.79
CA PRO A 637 -5.20 11.56 -20.09
C PRO A 637 -6.15 12.49 -19.33
N GLU A 638 -7.44 12.51 -19.72
CA GLU A 638 -8.51 13.25 -19.04
C GLU A 638 -8.86 12.68 -17.67
N LEU A 639 -8.51 11.42 -17.40
CA LEU A 639 -8.74 10.75 -16.12
C LEU A 639 -7.51 10.80 -15.20
N ARG A 640 -6.43 11.48 -15.60
CA ARG A 640 -5.20 11.61 -14.79
C ARG A 640 -5.52 12.14 -13.40
N GLN A 641 -4.79 11.68 -12.40
CA GLN A 641 -4.85 12.23 -11.06
C GLN A 641 -4.23 13.64 -11.05
N PRO A 642 -4.99 14.72 -10.75
CA PRO A 642 -4.41 16.05 -10.58
C PRO A 642 -3.58 16.13 -9.29
N ARG A 643 -2.55 16.98 -9.29
CA ARG A 643 -1.82 17.35 -8.06
C ARG A 643 -2.61 18.37 -7.25
N ALA A 644 -2.40 18.39 -5.93
CA ALA A 644 -2.99 19.39 -5.03
C ALA A 644 -2.69 20.83 -5.49
N SER A 645 -1.46 21.08 -5.95
CA SER A 645 -1.06 22.38 -6.49
C SER A 645 -1.80 22.75 -7.77
N GLU A 646 -2.10 21.80 -8.66
CA GLU A 646 -2.86 22.07 -9.90
C GLU A 646 -4.32 22.40 -9.61
N VAL A 647 -4.95 21.65 -8.69
CA VAL A 647 -6.32 21.93 -8.23
C VAL A 647 -6.39 23.29 -7.55
N TRP A 648 -5.42 23.62 -6.69
CA TRP A 648 -5.31 24.94 -6.09
C TRP A 648 -5.24 26.05 -7.15
N GLN A 649 -4.37 25.92 -8.16
CA GLN A 649 -4.27 26.92 -9.24
C GLN A 649 -5.56 27.03 -10.05
N SER A 650 -6.19 25.90 -10.37
CA SER A 650 -7.46 25.88 -11.09
C SER A 650 -8.54 26.64 -10.32
N ILE A 651 -8.66 26.40 -9.02
CA ILE A 651 -9.63 27.09 -8.16
C ILE A 651 -9.29 28.58 -8.11
N LYS A 652 -8.04 28.94 -7.85
CA LYS A 652 -7.57 30.33 -7.83
C LYS A 652 -7.92 31.08 -9.11
N ASN A 653 -7.75 30.45 -10.27
CA ASN A 653 -8.07 31.03 -11.58
C ASN A 653 -9.58 31.14 -11.85
N SER A 654 -10.39 30.31 -11.18
CA SER A 654 -11.86 30.33 -11.31
C SER A 654 -12.55 31.34 -10.40
N LEU A 655 -11.84 31.96 -9.46
CA LEU A 655 -12.39 32.97 -8.57
C LEU A 655 -12.59 34.28 -9.32
N ASP A 656 -13.76 34.90 -9.15
CA ASP A 656 -14.01 36.25 -9.63
C ASP A 656 -13.05 37.26 -8.97
N GLY A 657 -12.78 38.37 -9.67
CA GLY A 657 -11.80 39.38 -9.25
C GLY A 657 -12.13 40.02 -7.90
N GLY A 658 -11.64 39.41 -6.82
CA GLY A 658 -11.82 39.84 -5.43
C GLY A 658 -12.36 38.76 -4.48
N SER A 659 -12.89 37.65 -5.00
CA SER A 659 -13.38 36.54 -4.20
C SER A 659 -12.24 35.80 -3.53
N LYS A 660 -12.42 35.46 -2.25
CA LYS A 660 -11.45 34.68 -1.46
C LYS A 660 -12.03 33.32 -1.11
N VAL A 661 -11.17 32.36 -0.79
CA VAL A 661 -11.55 31.00 -0.39
C VAL A 661 -11.33 30.76 1.09
N THR A 662 -12.22 30.00 1.70
CA THR A 662 -11.99 29.43 3.03
C THR A 662 -11.45 28.01 2.87
N VAL A 663 -10.47 27.62 3.68
CA VAL A 663 -9.92 26.25 3.67
C VAL A 663 -10.26 25.57 4.97
N LEU A 664 -10.89 24.40 4.91
CA LEU A 664 -11.02 23.48 6.04
C LEU A 664 -9.90 22.44 5.93
N VAL A 665 -9.07 22.33 6.96
CA VAL A 665 -7.94 21.42 7.03
C VAL A 665 -8.22 20.41 8.14
N ASN A 666 -8.53 19.18 7.74
CA ASN A 666 -8.81 18.06 8.63
C ASN A 666 -7.66 17.05 8.75
N GLY A 667 -6.59 17.22 7.97
CA GLY A 667 -5.36 16.43 8.04
C GLY A 667 -4.12 17.27 8.35
N PRO A 668 -2.90 16.73 8.16
CA PRO A 668 -1.66 17.49 8.32
C PRO A 668 -1.57 18.66 7.32
N MET A 669 -1.02 19.80 7.76
CA MET A 669 -0.94 21.04 6.96
C MET A 669 0.06 21.01 5.77
N THR A 670 0.60 19.84 5.44
CA THR A 670 1.66 19.65 4.43
C THR A 670 1.31 20.30 3.08
N ASN A 671 0.08 20.08 2.59
CA ASN A 671 -0.40 20.64 1.32
C ASN A 671 -0.38 22.16 1.28
N LEU A 672 -0.95 22.81 2.31
CA LEU A 672 -0.99 24.27 2.38
C LEU A 672 0.41 24.87 2.46
N ALA A 673 1.29 24.30 3.28
CA ALA A 673 2.67 24.78 3.36
C ALA A 673 3.41 24.64 2.02
N ASN A 674 3.26 23.51 1.33
CA ASN A 674 3.83 23.33 -0.02
C ASN A 674 3.25 24.32 -1.05
N ILE A 675 1.95 24.62 -0.98
CA ILE A 675 1.32 25.64 -1.82
C ILE A 675 1.89 27.04 -1.50
N PHE A 676 2.11 27.38 -0.24
CA PHE A 676 2.68 28.68 0.15
C PHE A 676 4.12 28.85 -0.32
N ARG A 677 4.92 27.77 -0.22
CA ARG A 677 6.31 27.75 -0.72
C ARG A 677 6.41 27.89 -2.22
N SER A 678 5.49 27.26 -2.96
CA SER A 678 5.51 27.25 -4.44
C SER A 678 4.81 28.47 -5.07
N ASN A 679 3.88 29.13 -4.37
CA ASN A 679 3.09 30.25 -4.89
C ASN A 679 3.05 31.43 -3.91
N LYS A 680 3.88 32.45 -4.17
CA LYS A 680 4.00 33.66 -3.33
C LYS A 680 2.69 34.44 -3.13
N ASN A 681 1.72 34.27 -4.03
CA ASN A 681 0.41 34.92 -3.96
C ASN A 681 -0.71 33.92 -3.58
N ALA A 682 -0.39 32.81 -2.91
CA ALA A 682 -1.40 31.87 -2.42
C ALA A 682 -2.16 32.43 -1.21
N THR A 683 -1.44 33.00 -0.24
CA THR A 683 -2.02 33.54 1.01
C THR A 683 -3.01 34.68 0.76
N SER A 684 -2.82 35.50 -0.29
CA SER A 684 -3.71 36.63 -0.59
C SER A 684 -5.13 36.22 -0.99
N VAL A 685 -5.30 34.98 -1.45
CA VAL A 685 -6.57 34.42 -1.94
C VAL A 685 -7.32 33.70 -0.81
N ILE A 686 -6.65 33.39 0.29
CA ILE A 686 -7.27 32.75 1.46
C ILE A 686 -7.93 33.82 2.31
N GLU A 687 -9.21 33.62 2.60
CA GLU A 687 -9.96 34.41 3.58
C GLU A 687 -9.64 33.94 4.99
N LYS A 688 -9.80 32.62 5.22
CA LYS A 688 -9.77 32.01 6.53
C LYS A 688 -9.40 30.53 6.43
N ILE A 689 -8.73 30.02 7.46
CA ILE A 689 -8.42 28.58 7.62
C ILE A 689 -9.16 28.07 8.85
N TYR A 690 -9.89 26.98 8.72
CA TYR A 690 -10.36 26.17 9.85
C TYR A 690 -9.45 24.95 9.94
N PHE A 691 -8.74 24.79 11.05
CA PHE A 691 -7.84 23.65 11.25
C PHE A 691 -8.35 22.76 12.38
N VAL A 692 -8.60 21.50 12.07
CA VAL A 692 -8.94 20.46 13.04
C VAL A 692 -7.66 19.79 13.49
N GLY A 693 -7.25 20.11 14.70
CA GLY A 693 -6.04 19.57 15.27
C GLY A 693 -5.51 20.42 16.42
N GLY A 694 -4.37 20.00 16.94
CA GLY A 694 -3.66 20.67 18.01
C GLY A 694 -4.22 20.43 19.41
N GLN A 695 -3.29 20.41 20.36
CA GLN A 695 -3.56 20.41 21.80
C GLN A 695 -2.75 21.55 22.43
N ILE A 696 -3.45 22.54 22.99
CA ILE A 696 -2.82 23.65 23.69
C ILE A 696 -2.54 23.21 25.13
N ILE A 697 -1.28 23.33 25.56
CA ILE A 697 -0.88 23.05 26.93
C ILE A 697 -0.99 24.33 27.76
N GLU A 698 -1.90 24.31 28.73
CA GLU A 698 -2.06 25.35 29.74
C GLU A 698 -1.48 24.81 31.06
N SER A 699 -0.73 25.63 31.80
CA SER A 699 0.04 25.24 33.00
C SER A 699 -0.78 24.57 34.11
N ASP A 700 -2.11 24.75 34.08
CA ASP A 700 -3.02 24.40 35.17
C ASP A 700 -3.91 23.19 34.84
N LYS A 701 -3.72 22.53 33.68
CA LYS A 701 -4.56 21.41 33.23
C LYS A 701 -3.72 20.19 32.85
N GLU A 702 -4.02 19.04 33.44
CA GLU A 702 -3.48 17.72 33.03
C GLU A 702 -4.12 17.26 31.70
N ARG A 703 -3.84 17.95 30.60
CA ARG A 703 -4.33 17.60 29.27
C ARG A 703 -3.21 16.98 28.45
N ARG A 704 -3.53 15.84 27.82
CA ARG A 704 -2.59 15.06 27.01
C ARG A 704 -3.00 15.11 25.54
N GLY A 705 -2.01 15.03 24.66
CA GLY A 705 -2.22 14.81 23.24
C GLY A 705 -2.81 13.42 22.94
N ASN A 706 -3.20 13.19 21.69
CA ASN A 706 -3.79 11.91 21.27
C ASN A 706 -2.81 10.98 20.52
N VAL A 707 -1.53 11.35 20.35
CA VAL A 707 -0.49 10.49 19.74
C VAL A 707 -0.14 9.31 20.66
N PHE A 708 -0.91 8.23 20.57
CA PHE A 708 -0.80 7.08 21.49
C PHE A 708 0.31 6.09 21.13
N SER A 709 0.80 6.10 19.90
CA SER A 709 1.78 5.15 19.36
C SER A 709 3.23 5.55 19.66
N ILE A 710 3.47 6.80 20.07
CA ILE A 710 4.77 7.35 20.48
C ILE A 710 4.68 7.78 21.95
N PRO A 711 4.88 6.87 22.93
CA PRO A 711 4.65 7.18 24.35
C PRO A 711 5.55 8.29 24.93
N SER A 712 6.67 8.59 24.27
CA SER A 712 7.52 9.71 24.66
C SER A 712 6.89 11.08 24.35
N ASN A 713 5.83 11.14 23.54
CA ASN A 713 5.11 12.36 23.20
C ASN A 713 3.72 12.35 23.81
N GLU A 714 3.56 12.96 24.98
CA GLU A 714 2.28 13.07 25.68
C GLU A 714 1.49 14.34 25.32
N TYR A 715 1.97 15.12 24.34
CA TYR A 715 1.58 16.52 24.17
C TYR A 715 0.90 16.82 22.83
N ALA A 716 1.33 16.16 21.77
CA ALA A 716 0.92 16.49 20.42
C ALA A 716 -0.43 15.86 20.06
N GLU A 717 -1.17 16.56 19.20
CA GLU A 717 -2.29 15.99 18.46
C GLU A 717 -1.78 15.43 17.13
N PHE A 718 -2.37 14.33 16.64
CA PHE A 718 -1.91 13.58 15.45
C PHE A 718 -1.68 14.43 14.21
N ASN A 719 -2.64 15.26 13.77
CA ASN A 719 -2.48 16.06 12.55
C ASN A 719 -1.29 17.03 12.63
N VAL A 720 -1.06 17.59 13.81
CA VAL A 720 0.11 18.44 14.07
C VAL A 720 1.39 17.61 14.15
N PHE A 721 1.36 16.46 14.81
CA PHE A 721 2.53 15.59 14.95
C PHE A 721 3.01 15.03 13.61
N LEU A 722 2.09 14.79 12.68
CA LEU A 722 2.40 14.23 11.37
C LEU A 722 3.16 15.21 10.47
N ASP A 723 2.94 16.53 10.65
CA ASP A 723 3.78 17.55 10.03
C ASP A 723 3.89 18.84 10.89
N PRO A 724 4.74 18.82 11.92
CA PRO A 724 4.87 19.93 12.86
C PRO A 724 5.51 21.15 12.18
N MET A 725 6.38 20.93 11.19
CA MET A 725 7.02 22.02 10.45
C MET A 725 6.03 22.73 9.53
N ALA A 726 5.16 22.00 8.82
CA ALA A 726 4.09 22.62 8.04
C ALA A 726 3.13 23.41 8.92
N THR A 727 2.73 22.85 10.06
CA THR A 727 1.84 23.53 11.00
C THR A 727 2.46 24.83 11.49
N LYS A 728 3.74 24.81 11.89
CA LYS A 728 4.47 26.01 12.30
C LYS A 728 4.50 27.07 11.20
N GLU A 729 4.85 26.69 9.97
CA GLU A 729 4.96 27.62 8.84
C GLU A 729 3.60 28.27 8.50
N VAL A 730 2.51 27.49 8.49
CA VAL A 730 1.17 28.02 8.23
C VAL A 730 0.72 28.95 9.36
N PHE A 731 0.98 28.63 10.62
CA PHE A 731 0.65 29.51 11.74
C PHE A 731 1.39 30.86 11.65
N GLU A 732 2.65 30.85 11.21
CA GLU A 732 3.47 32.06 11.02
C GLU A 732 3.06 32.89 9.79
N SER A 733 2.16 32.39 8.93
CA SER A 733 1.71 33.08 7.70
C SER A 733 0.82 34.32 7.92
N LYS A 734 0.37 34.56 9.17
CA LYS A 734 -0.52 35.67 9.58
C LYS A 734 -1.92 35.65 8.94
N LEU A 735 -2.35 34.51 8.41
CA LEU A 735 -3.74 34.29 7.97
C LEU A 735 -4.70 34.23 9.18
N ASP A 736 -5.99 34.47 8.95
CA ASP A 736 -7.01 34.20 9.96
C ASP A 736 -7.19 32.67 10.09
N ILE A 737 -6.70 32.12 11.20
CA ILE A 737 -6.78 30.69 11.52
C ILE A 737 -7.75 30.50 12.68
N THR A 738 -8.77 29.67 12.47
CA THR A 738 -9.61 29.11 13.53
C THR A 738 -9.17 27.68 13.85
N LEU A 739 -8.71 27.47 15.08
CA LEU A 739 -8.25 26.19 15.59
C LEU A 739 -9.38 25.46 16.32
N VAL A 740 -9.71 24.26 15.83
CA VAL A 740 -10.63 23.31 16.46
C VAL A 740 -9.78 22.30 17.24
N THR A 741 -9.47 22.64 18.48
CA THR A 741 -8.56 21.87 19.34
C THR A 741 -9.17 20.53 19.76
N LEU A 742 -8.30 19.59 20.11
CA LEU A 742 -8.68 18.28 20.66
C LEU A 742 -9.63 18.42 21.87
N ASP A 743 -9.46 19.45 22.71
CA ASP A 743 -10.35 19.74 23.84
C ASP A 743 -11.83 19.89 23.41
N VAL A 744 -12.11 20.65 22.36
CA VAL A 744 -13.49 20.82 21.89
C VAL A 744 -13.97 19.60 21.15
N GLN A 745 -13.09 18.91 20.42
CA GLN A 745 -13.42 17.66 19.75
C GLN A 745 -13.93 16.63 20.76
N THR A 746 -13.20 16.41 21.86
CA THR A 746 -13.59 15.44 22.89
C THR A 746 -14.94 15.73 23.55
N ASN A 747 -15.37 16.99 23.62
CA ASN A 747 -16.69 17.37 24.14
C ASN A 747 -17.86 16.87 23.26
N VAL A 748 -17.60 16.55 22.00
CA VAL A 748 -18.61 16.09 21.02
C VAL A 748 -18.28 14.74 20.38
N SER A 749 -17.34 13.98 20.96
CA SER A 749 -16.94 12.64 20.50
C SER A 749 -17.80 11.53 21.10
N SER A 750 -19.11 11.51 20.81
CA SER A 750 -20.01 10.41 21.22
C SER A 750 -20.62 9.64 20.04
N PHE A 751 -20.06 8.46 19.76
CA PHE A 751 -20.65 7.50 18.81
C PHE A 751 -22.10 7.18 19.15
N SER A 752 -22.38 6.87 20.43
CA SER A 752 -23.72 6.44 20.85
C SER A 752 -24.76 7.53 20.63
N THR A 753 -24.41 8.80 20.88
CA THR A 753 -25.32 9.93 20.66
C THR A 753 -25.63 10.11 19.17
N ILE A 754 -24.61 10.11 18.31
CA ILE A 754 -24.79 10.24 16.86
C ILE A 754 -25.61 9.08 16.31
N LEU A 755 -25.27 7.84 16.66
CA LEU A 755 -25.95 6.63 16.18
C LEU A 755 -27.41 6.57 16.63
N ASN A 756 -27.70 6.91 17.89
CA ASN A 756 -29.07 6.93 18.41
C ASN A 756 -29.93 7.96 17.66
N LYS A 757 -29.40 9.17 17.42
CA LYS A 757 -30.14 10.20 16.68
C LYS A 757 -30.34 9.82 15.21
N LEU A 758 -29.34 9.27 14.54
CA LEU A 758 -29.48 8.75 13.16
C LEU A 758 -30.50 7.61 13.08
N GLU A 759 -30.61 6.76 14.10
CA GLU A 759 -31.60 5.68 14.14
C GLU A 759 -33.03 6.21 14.35
N LEU A 760 -33.20 7.22 15.22
CA LEU A 760 -34.49 7.86 15.51
C LEU A 760 -35.00 8.76 14.38
N ALA A 761 -34.14 9.12 13.42
CA ALA A 761 -34.53 9.93 12.29
C ALA A 761 -35.62 9.25 11.43
N LYS A 762 -36.71 9.98 11.18
CA LYS A 762 -37.87 9.46 10.42
C LYS A 762 -37.55 9.17 8.96
N LYS A 763 -36.60 9.90 8.37
CA LYS A 763 -36.16 9.74 6.98
C LYS A 763 -34.73 9.20 6.97
N LYS A 764 -34.47 8.24 6.10
CA LYS A 764 -33.16 7.62 5.94
C LYS A 764 -32.71 7.82 4.50
N THR A 765 -31.72 8.68 4.29
CA THR A 765 -31.05 8.86 3.00
C THR A 765 -29.95 7.81 2.83
N PRO A 766 -29.57 7.45 1.59
CA PRO A 766 -28.47 6.51 1.36
C PRO A 766 -27.17 6.88 2.06
N GLU A 767 -26.76 8.14 1.95
CA GLU A 767 -25.52 8.63 2.53
C GLU A 767 -25.55 8.61 4.08
N ALA A 768 -26.69 8.92 4.70
CA ALA A 768 -26.85 8.76 6.15
C ALA A 768 -26.78 7.30 6.59
N MET A 769 -27.28 6.37 5.77
CA MET A 769 -27.19 4.94 6.04
C MET A 769 -25.75 4.44 5.94
N PHE A 770 -24.98 4.92 4.97
CA PHE A 770 -23.54 4.65 4.86
C PHE A 770 -22.79 5.17 6.09
N VAL A 771 -22.98 6.45 6.45
CA VAL A 771 -22.37 7.06 7.65
C VAL A 771 -22.74 6.28 8.91
N ARG A 772 -24.01 5.92 9.10
CA ARG A 772 -24.44 5.12 10.26
C ARG A 772 -23.76 3.75 10.30
N ARG A 773 -23.59 3.06 9.16
CA ARG A 773 -22.88 1.78 9.09
C ARG A 773 -21.41 1.93 9.44
N LEU A 774 -20.74 2.96 8.91
CA LEU A 774 -19.34 3.26 9.19
C LEU A 774 -19.12 3.57 10.66
N LEU A 775 -19.85 4.55 11.21
CA LEU A 775 -19.74 4.91 12.62
C LEU A 775 -20.13 3.74 13.56
N SER A 776 -21.12 2.93 13.18
CA SER A 776 -21.48 1.73 13.95
C SER A 776 -20.38 0.68 13.92
N ARG A 777 -19.67 0.52 12.80
CA ARG A 777 -18.52 -0.39 12.67
C ARG A 777 -17.37 0.08 13.57
N LEU A 778 -17.01 1.36 13.49
CA LEU A 778 -15.97 1.96 14.33
C LEU A 778 -16.28 1.80 15.82
N TYR A 779 -17.51 2.15 16.22
CA TYR A 779 -17.96 2.01 17.61
C TYR A 779 -17.90 0.55 18.07
N HIS A 780 -18.33 -0.39 17.24
CA HIS A 780 -18.29 -1.81 17.57
C HIS A 780 -16.86 -2.34 17.77
N LEU A 781 -15.93 -1.90 16.92
CA LEU A 781 -14.53 -2.26 17.02
C LEU A 781 -13.91 -1.67 18.30
N GLN A 782 -14.18 -0.39 18.59
CA GLN A 782 -13.74 0.28 19.81
C GLN A 782 -14.20 -0.45 21.09
N GLN A 783 -15.46 -0.89 21.13
CA GLN A 783 -16.02 -1.58 22.29
C GLN A 783 -15.47 -2.99 22.48
N LYS A 784 -15.11 -3.68 21.38
CA LYS A 784 -14.74 -5.09 21.42
C LYS A 784 -13.25 -5.36 21.47
N HIS A 785 -12.41 -4.40 21.07
CA HIS A 785 -11.01 -4.68 20.83
C HIS A 785 -10.09 -3.53 21.23
N ARG A 786 -9.07 -3.86 22.04
CA ARG A 786 -8.12 -2.88 22.61
C ARG A 786 -7.37 -2.08 21.52
N HIS A 787 -7.02 -2.70 20.41
CA HIS A 787 -6.34 -2.03 19.28
C HIS A 787 -7.19 -0.97 18.56
N TYR A 788 -8.47 -0.83 18.88
CA TYR A 788 -9.38 0.16 18.27
C TYR A 788 -9.88 1.17 19.32
N GLN A 789 -9.22 1.29 20.47
CA GLN A 789 -9.68 2.19 21.53
C GLN A 789 -9.75 3.65 21.08
N HIS A 790 -8.89 4.05 20.14
CA HIS A 790 -8.76 5.39 19.59
C HIS A 790 -9.76 5.76 18.50
N MET A 791 -10.74 4.91 18.14
CA MET A 791 -11.63 5.19 16.99
C MET A 791 -12.45 6.48 17.11
N ASP A 792 -12.62 7.02 18.32
CA ASP A 792 -13.32 8.27 18.58
C ASP A 792 -12.59 9.52 18.10
N ILE A 793 -11.29 9.42 17.78
CA ILE A 793 -10.55 10.53 17.17
C ILE A 793 -11.20 10.97 15.85
N PHE A 794 -11.75 10.01 15.07
CA PHE A 794 -12.39 10.25 13.77
C PHE A 794 -13.73 11.02 13.85
N LEU A 795 -14.18 11.38 15.06
CA LEU A 795 -15.36 12.22 15.24
C LEU A 795 -14.99 13.72 15.23
N GLY A 796 -13.71 14.06 15.41
CA GLY A 796 -13.22 15.44 15.45
C GLY A 796 -13.29 16.15 14.10
N GLU A 797 -13.06 15.42 13.01
CA GLU A 797 -13.09 15.92 11.62
C GLU A 797 -14.49 16.36 11.22
N ILE A 798 -15.53 15.71 11.76
CA ILE A 798 -16.94 16.09 11.59
C ILE A 798 -17.18 17.47 12.22
N LEU A 799 -16.62 17.71 13.41
CA LEU A 799 -16.75 18.98 14.10
C LEU A 799 -16.16 20.14 13.29
N GLY A 800 -15.01 19.93 12.64
CA GLY A 800 -14.42 20.96 11.77
C GLY A 800 -15.38 21.43 10.68
N ALA A 801 -16.02 20.48 10.00
CA ALA A 801 -17.00 20.77 8.97
C ALA A 801 -18.28 21.45 9.52
N VAL A 802 -18.74 21.04 10.70
CA VAL A 802 -19.90 21.67 11.36
C VAL A 802 -19.58 23.10 11.81
N ALA A 803 -18.40 23.34 12.39
CA ALA A 803 -17.95 24.65 12.85
C ALA A 803 -17.74 25.63 11.68
N LEU A 804 -17.32 25.13 10.51
CA LEU A 804 -17.18 25.93 9.29
C LEU A 804 -18.50 26.54 8.79
N VAL A 805 -19.61 25.81 8.94
CA VAL A 805 -20.95 26.27 8.54
C VAL A 805 -21.42 27.47 9.38
N ASP A 806 -20.88 27.63 10.59
CA ASP A 806 -21.11 28.77 11.48
C ASP A 806 -22.60 28.99 11.80
N ASP A 807 -23.34 27.91 12.07
CA ASP A 807 -24.75 27.99 12.46
C ASP A 807 -24.87 28.61 13.87
N PRO A 808 -25.59 29.75 14.03
CA PRO A 808 -25.79 30.41 15.32
C PRO A 808 -26.39 29.51 16.42
N LEU A 809 -27.11 28.44 16.04
CA LEU A 809 -27.67 27.47 16.98
C LEU A 809 -26.58 26.71 17.76
N LEU A 810 -25.37 26.59 17.20
CA LEU A 810 -24.24 25.91 17.85
C LEU A 810 -23.70 26.73 19.03
N LYS A 811 -23.99 28.04 19.11
CA LYS A 811 -23.47 28.95 20.14
C LYS A 811 -21.95 28.83 20.32
N ALA A 812 -21.25 28.69 19.19
CA ALA A 812 -19.80 28.56 19.19
C ALA A 812 -19.14 29.82 19.77
N THR A 813 -18.15 29.64 20.63
CA THR A 813 -17.37 30.73 21.22
C THR A 813 -15.91 30.57 20.86
N THR A 814 -15.27 31.66 20.46
CA THR A 814 -13.86 31.68 20.06
C THR A 814 -13.07 32.67 20.89
N GLN A 815 -11.82 32.32 21.21
CA GLN A 815 -10.87 33.20 21.89
C GLN A 815 -9.59 33.34 21.09
N VAL A 816 -9.13 34.58 20.89
CA VAL A 816 -7.81 34.82 20.28
C VAL A 816 -6.72 34.46 21.30
N LYS A 817 -5.83 33.53 20.93
CA LYS A 817 -4.63 33.16 21.70
C LYS A 817 -3.40 33.32 20.83
N LYS A 818 -2.24 33.60 21.45
CA LYS A 818 -0.94 33.62 20.78
C LYS A 818 -0.27 32.26 20.93
N ILE A 819 -0.16 31.50 19.84
CA ILE A 819 0.25 30.09 19.86
C ILE A 819 1.61 29.92 19.17
N THR A 820 2.48 29.10 19.78
CA THR A 820 3.70 28.58 19.17
C THR A 820 3.60 27.07 18.96
N VAL A 821 4.27 26.55 17.92
CA VAL A 821 4.32 25.13 17.58
C VAL A 821 5.78 24.65 17.68
N MET A 822 6.02 23.59 18.44
CA MET A 822 7.33 22.94 18.51
C MET A 822 7.56 22.05 17.28
N ALA A 823 8.66 22.30 16.56
CA ALA A 823 9.09 21.55 15.38
C ALA A 823 10.64 21.56 15.33
N SER A 824 11.27 20.97 16.35
CA SER A 824 12.73 20.90 16.50
C SER A 824 13.32 19.67 15.80
N GLY A 825 12.47 18.70 15.46
CA GLY A 825 12.90 17.38 15.01
C GLY A 825 13.05 16.38 16.15
N ASP A 826 12.63 16.69 17.37
CA ASP A 826 12.57 15.72 18.47
C ASP A 826 11.14 15.18 18.59
N VAL A 827 10.94 13.91 18.21
CA VAL A 827 9.61 13.26 18.23
C VAL A 827 8.97 13.24 19.61
N SER A 828 9.71 13.43 20.71
CA SER A 828 9.14 13.51 22.06
C SER A 828 8.45 14.85 22.37
N THR A 829 8.77 15.91 21.63
CA THR A 829 8.25 17.28 21.87
C THR A 829 7.61 17.92 20.64
N ASP A 830 7.94 17.44 19.45
CA ASP A 830 7.38 17.92 18.18
C ASP A 830 5.85 17.84 18.19
N GLY A 831 5.22 18.89 17.67
CA GLY A 831 3.78 19.08 17.62
C GLY A 831 3.15 19.64 18.91
N LYS A 832 3.93 19.86 19.97
CA LYS A 832 3.46 20.57 21.17
C LYS A 832 3.10 22.02 20.83
N MET A 833 1.92 22.46 21.28
CA MET A 833 1.45 23.84 21.16
C MET A 833 1.41 24.54 22.52
N ASN A 834 2.03 25.72 22.62
CA ASN A 834 2.04 26.52 23.85
C ASN A 834 1.49 27.93 23.61
N ILE A 835 0.96 28.53 24.66
CA ILE A 835 0.62 29.95 24.67
C ILE A 835 1.91 30.74 24.93
N ASP A 836 2.29 31.62 24.00
CA ASP A 836 3.45 32.51 24.13
C ASP A 836 3.06 33.94 23.77
N GLY A 837 3.06 34.82 24.77
CA GLY A 837 2.67 36.22 24.63
C GLY A 837 3.60 37.06 23.76
N GLU A 838 4.87 36.66 23.62
CA GLU A 838 5.90 37.41 22.91
C GLU A 838 6.06 36.91 21.47
N ASN A 839 6.24 35.60 21.29
CA ASN A 839 6.60 35.00 20.00
C ASN A 839 5.46 34.21 19.33
N GLY A 840 4.28 34.11 19.96
CA GLY A 840 3.16 33.35 19.41
C GLY A 840 2.39 34.05 18.30
N SER A 841 1.92 33.26 17.33
CA SER A 841 1.04 33.70 16.25
C SER A 841 -0.40 33.83 16.73
N LEU A 842 -1.12 34.87 16.30
CA LEU A 842 -2.51 35.09 16.69
C LEU A 842 -3.42 34.07 16.00
N VAL A 843 -4.12 33.26 16.79
CA VAL A 843 -5.02 32.20 16.33
C VAL A 843 -6.34 32.29 17.09
N ASN A 844 -7.46 32.17 16.37
CA ASN A 844 -8.80 32.07 16.94
C ASN A 844 -9.02 30.63 17.42
N VAL A 845 -9.03 30.39 18.73
CA VAL A 845 -9.27 29.06 19.29
C VAL A 845 -10.76 28.89 19.54
N LEU A 846 -11.37 27.84 18.97
CA LEU A 846 -12.72 27.44 19.35
C LEU A 846 -12.67 26.92 20.79
N GLU A 847 -13.39 27.55 21.71
CA GLU A 847 -13.37 27.22 23.15
C GLU A 847 -14.53 26.30 23.53
N SER A 848 -15.72 26.56 23.00
CA SER A 848 -16.90 25.75 23.29
C SER A 848 -17.99 25.93 22.24
N LEU A 849 -18.91 24.97 22.22
CA LEU A 849 -20.17 24.97 21.48
C LEU A 849 -21.20 24.14 22.26
N ASP A 850 -22.49 24.28 21.92
CA ASP A 850 -23.58 23.51 22.52
C ASP A 850 -23.59 22.06 21.95
N PRO A 851 -23.26 21.02 22.75
CA PRO A 851 -23.15 19.67 22.23
C PRO A 851 -24.49 19.13 21.71
N SER A 852 -25.62 19.47 22.34
CA SER A 852 -26.93 19.01 21.87
C SER A 852 -27.23 19.62 20.51
N ALA A 853 -27.00 20.93 20.37
CA ALA A 853 -27.19 21.62 19.11
C ALA A 853 -26.29 21.05 18.00
N TYR A 854 -25.03 20.70 18.30
CA TYR A 854 -24.14 20.02 17.37
C TYR A 854 -24.71 18.70 16.85
N TYR A 855 -25.11 17.79 17.75
CA TYR A 855 -25.64 16.49 17.33
C TYR A 855 -26.97 16.61 16.60
N ASP A 856 -27.84 17.55 17.02
CA ASP A 856 -29.10 17.84 16.34
C ASP A 856 -28.84 18.41 14.94
N HIS A 857 -27.94 19.39 14.81
CA HIS A 857 -27.59 20.00 13.53
C HIS A 857 -27.06 18.95 12.54
N PHE A 858 -26.04 18.17 12.96
CA PHE A 858 -25.46 17.11 12.13
C PHE A 858 -26.52 16.11 11.65
N THR A 859 -27.31 15.54 12.58
CA THR A 859 -28.27 14.49 12.22
C THR A 859 -29.46 15.01 11.43
N ASN A 860 -29.93 16.23 11.70
CA ASN A 860 -30.97 16.86 10.90
C ASN A 860 -30.49 17.03 9.45
N LEU A 861 -29.31 17.60 9.23
CA LEU A 861 -28.76 17.82 7.89
C LEU A 861 -28.58 16.50 7.12
N MET A 862 -28.03 15.47 7.77
CA MET A 862 -27.82 14.15 7.14
C MET A 862 -29.12 13.51 6.63
N THR A 863 -30.27 13.84 7.22
CA THR A 863 -31.56 13.19 6.92
C THR A 863 -32.44 13.99 5.94
N ILE A 864 -32.00 15.19 5.55
CA ILE A 864 -32.66 16.01 4.54
C ILE A 864 -32.60 15.30 3.19
N GLN A 865 -33.72 15.27 2.46
CA GLN A 865 -33.78 14.64 1.12
C GLN A 865 -33.22 15.54 0.01
N ASN A 866 -33.19 16.86 0.24
CA ASN A 866 -32.48 17.77 -0.64
C ASN A 866 -30.98 17.44 -0.63
N GLN A 867 -30.33 17.46 -1.80
CA GLN A 867 -28.94 17.03 -1.97
C GLN A 867 -28.67 15.63 -1.39
N SER A 868 -29.61 14.68 -1.56
CA SER A 868 -29.36 13.27 -1.26
C SER A 868 -28.65 12.59 -2.44
N ALA A 869 -28.06 11.42 -2.19
CA ALA A 869 -27.34 10.66 -3.19
C ALA A 869 -28.17 10.45 -4.48
N VAL A 870 -27.54 10.69 -5.64
CA VAL A 870 -28.13 10.42 -6.97
C VAL A 870 -28.03 8.94 -7.35
N ILE A 871 -27.09 8.22 -6.71
CA ILE A 871 -26.92 6.78 -6.80
C ILE A 871 -26.52 6.26 -5.41
N SER A 872 -27.33 5.40 -4.81
CA SER A 872 -27.25 5.06 -3.38
C SER A 872 -26.08 4.17 -3.00
N SER A 873 -25.68 3.26 -3.89
CA SER A 873 -24.76 2.17 -3.57
C SER A 873 -24.33 1.42 -4.82
N PHE A 874 -23.27 0.60 -4.69
CA PHE A 874 -22.89 -0.34 -5.74
C PHE A 874 -24.01 -1.34 -6.07
N SER A 875 -24.83 -1.73 -5.08
CA SER A 875 -25.95 -2.65 -5.31
C SER A 875 -27.03 -2.06 -6.21
N GLU A 876 -27.33 -0.77 -6.05
CA GLU A 876 -28.22 -0.05 -6.97
C GLU A 876 -27.60 0.09 -8.35
N GLN A 877 -26.32 0.48 -8.42
CA GLN A 877 -25.58 0.61 -9.67
C GLN A 877 -25.56 -0.71 -10.47
N LYS A 878 -25.30 -1.83 -9.78
CA LYS A 878 -25.36 -3.18 -10.34
C LYS A 878 -26.72 -3.46 -10.96
N ARG A 879 -27.83 -3.11 -10.28
CA ARG A 879 -29.17 -3.28 -10.85
C ARG A 879 -29.33 -2.47 -12.13
N LEU A 880 -28.99 -1.17 -12.11
CA LEU A 880 -29.08 -0.28 -13.27
C LEU A 880 -28.24 -0.74 -14.47
N TRP A 881 -27.11 -1.38 -14.21
CA TRP A 881 -26.24 -1.90 -15.28
C TRP A 881 -26.61 -3.30 -15.76
N SER A 882 -27.45 -4.02 -15.01
CA SER A 882 -27.89 -5.38 -15.33
C SER A 882 -29.29 -5.43 -15.96
N SER A 883 -30.13 -4.42 -15.72
CA SER A 883 -31.50 -4.27 -16.22
C SER A 883 -31.58 -3.17 -17.26
#